data_AF-A0A1C5APG2-F1
#
_entry.id   AF-A0A1C5APG2-F1
#
_cell.length_a   1.000
_cell.length_b   1.000
_cell.length_c   1.000
_cell.angle_alpha   90.00
_cell.angle_beta   90.00
_cell.angle_gamma   90.00
#
_symmetry.space_group_name_H-M   'P 1'
#
loop_
_entity.id
_entity.type
_entity.pdbx_description
1 polymer ?
#
loop_
_entity_poly.entity_id
_entity_poly.type
_entity_poly.pdbx_seq_one_letter_code
_entity_poly.pdbx_strand_id
1 'polypeptide(L)'
;MGWRYHRRLRWAIQFGALALLAWTAYSLVLLVLDREPHLFRLSEWCGGGQPRAYYCGQVQDFVKGPLVLALGLAIFLVGRYFWVRHWYHASAVRNRQLVVPTAERDISSVRIVGRDELCELIIQRLRDRRTRRPLVLVGGIGTGKTATLVRLAELLTDTRIVPIGVDLRGVDSPEALDFHRLARSRFQRTIDTQLHAEGEADKVWRQLWAENRVVVIADGLEEVLADTRQPYDRDSVLRQAIRTAVDERLPLVVASRPDDPLRGLDALLLQLEPLAEGAALEYVRAQRRQPGQGYRWDRVTTLVREADVADSPFFLRVIGQLHEVDRLDRVESCDRGRSAARWRLLEEWCDALIAGDLYEDYGVPQTERGDAVEVLSALACIGLGNNRLRVRTAELAGKADEPDAGRRWIMQELGSRLHKLDPGNPQDVGLAETTGGELNLVVKHQDGVRFVHGVVQAYLGARYLTAALRDDGFLDHAFSRNGGPSRELLAALTLYAQSDGTFERHDARQQRLLPRLRGRLGDLARRPVEADRRSHDARVTRARSTALARRLLTEAVGTANRTKAVEMFAAALEIDAAAGHRAHRAIAEAVREAWPRYQGDGSVTDRPLEDAKIALVHRFGDSARLFRPASALSTRCRRDRAPQYRHLFLMMGDETSYLSRLAAARQLAIGGDAALRALHDLLDGGPDGTGDDAQRATNLRQLRTWLAPAIFLSATGEQVPGEPRWLSVARENLRRWVDRLATDPSDTARLYEITLAQGFRLAANCRLYPPHRNALLEEAERALRHTRFWYSQLALLQALTLLALPRDPAETLRERGHGSDPRGLMDYWLAIAGGGDDAPSPGSGTTHPLVVEAAALCVEALVDRHPERHCWVDEREIVGRVGSASPQPEIRRLQDSWLQPSLGWGVLAPRAQRLLADVMLLLNLADRGVDDVERAARISRACRQDLPPCLTIDRSALRVTLSRRQAHDVHPGSTCIDDCPFRLCPLPPKGDELPYQMDEVFCARQVDLVGHWLRPQARAGWQAVNRSDLRAFWREMSERMAPAWRK
;
A
#
# COMPACT_ATOMS: atom_id res chain seq x y z
N MET A 1 18.59 -41.57 8.78
CA MET A 1 18.62 -42.62 7.73
C MET A 1 17.21 -42.91 7.20
N GLY A 2 16.72 -42.25 6.15
CA GLY A 2 15.33 -42.53 5.70
C GLY A 2 14.79 -41.89 4.41
N TRP A 3 15.53 -40.99 3.74
CA TRP A 3 14.96 -40.29 2.56
C TRP A 3 15.22 -41.01 1.21
N ARG A 4 16.31 -41.78 1.10
CA ARG A 4 16.63 -42.59 -0.10
C ARG A 4 15.75 -43.85 -0.23
N TYR A 5 15.29 -44.41 0.90
CA TYR A 5 14.47 -45.62 0.93
C TYR A 5 13.03 -45.34 0.43
N HIS A 6 12.44 -44.19 0.80
CA HIS A 6 11.10 -43.80 0.34
C HIS A 6 11.02 -43.43 -1.15
N ARG A 7 12.11 -42.95 -1.76
CA ARG A 7 12.12 -42.66 -3.20
C ARG A 7 12.11 -43.96 -4.01
N ARG A 8 12.92 -44.96 -3.61
CA ARG A 8 12.91 -46.29 -4.22
C ARG A 8 11.58 -47.02 -3.99
N LEU A 9 11.01 -46.90 -2.79
CA LEU A 9 9.69 -47.47 -2.48
C LEU A 9 8.56 -46.78 -3.27
N ARG A 10 8.59 -45.45 -3.41
CA ARG A 10 7.62 -44.72 -4.27
C ARG A 10 7.77 -45.08 -5.74
N TRP A 11 9.00 -45.19 -6.24
CA TRP A 11 9.23 -45.69 -7.60
C TRP A 11 8.77 -47.13 -7.75
N ALA A 12 9.00 -48.01 -6.78
CA ALA A 12 8.52 -49.39 -6.82
C ALA A 12 6.98 -49.48 -6.75
N ILE A 13 6.32 -48.65 -5.94
CA ILE A 13 4.85 -48.57 -5.88
C ILE A 13 4.28 -47.97 -7.17
N GLN A 14 4.90 -46.93 -7.71
CA GLN A 14 4.47 -46.33 -8.98
C GLN A 14 4.70 -47.28 -10.15
N PHE A 15 5.86 -47.94 -10.23
CA PHE A 15 6.17 -48.94 -11.25
C PHE A 15 5.29 -50.18 -11.10
N GLY A 16 5.01 -50.60 -9.87
CA GLY A 16 4.05 -51.64 -9.55
C GLY A 16 2.64 -51.27 -9.99
N ALA A 17 2.18 -50.05 -9.71
CA ALA A 17 0.87 -49.55 -10.15
C ALA A 17 0.79 -49.35 -11.67
N LEU A 18 1.88 -48.95 -12.33
CA LEU A 18 1.96 -48.81 -13.79
C LEU A 18 1.99 -50.18 -14.47
N ALA A 19 2.72 -51.14 -13.91
CA ALA A 19 2.71 -52.53 -14.33
C ALA A 19 1.31 -53.15 -14.13
N LEU A 20 0.64 -52.80 -13.03
CA LEU A 20 -0.74 -53.21 -12.74
C LEU A 20 -1.73 -52.61 -13.74
N LEU A 21 -1.60 -51.33 -14.06
CA LEU A 21 -2.40 -50.64 -15.08
C LEU A 21 -2.13 -51.17 -16.50
N ALA A 22 -0.87 -51.45 -16.83
CA ALA A 22 -0.50 -52.07 -18.08
C ALA A 22 -1.06 -53.50 -18.18
N TRP A 23 -1.02 -54.26 -17.08
CA TRP A 23 -1.59 -55.61 -17.01
C TRP A 23 -3.11 -55.62 -17.08
N THR A 24 -3.80 -54.66 -16.44
CA THR A 24 -5.26 -54.53 -16.56
C THR A 24 -5.68 -54.03 -17.93
N ALA A 25 -4.96 -53.08 -18.53
CA ALA A 25 -5.19 -52.65 -19.90
C ALA A 25 -4.93 -53.79 -20.90
N TYR A 26 -3.86 -54.56 -20.71
CA TYR A 26 -3.56 -55.76 -21.48
C TYR A 26 -4.66 -56.83 -21.34
N SER A 27 -5.14 -57.08 -20.11
CA SER A 27 -6.24 -58.00 -19.84
C SER A 27 -7.56 -57.52 -20.46
N LEU A 28 -7.83 -56.21 -20.46
CA LEU A 28 -9.01 -55.61 -21.10
C LEU A 28 -8.92 -55.71 -22.63
N VAL A 29 -7.75 -55.47 -23.22
CA VAL A 29 -7.47 -55.64 -24.66
C VAL A 29 -7.67 -57.08 -25.08
N LEU A 30 -7.17 -58.05 -24.31
CA LEU A 30 -7.42 -59.47 -24.55
C LEU A 30 -8.91 -59.82 -24.50
N LEU A 31 -9.64 -59.25 -23.54
CA LEU A 31 -11.06 -59.53 -23.33
C LEU A 31 -11.99 -58.88 -24.37
N VAL A 32 -11.58 -57.75 -24.96
CA VAL A 32 -12.40 -56.97 -25.92
C VAL A 32 -12.04 -57.23 -27.38
N LEU A 33 -10.76 -57.47 -27.69
CA LEU A 33 -10.27 -57.60 -29.08
C LEU A 33 -9.94 -59.03 -29.51
N ASP A 34 -9.98 -60.00 -28.59
CA ASP A 34 -9.72 -61.43 -28.81
C ASP A 34 -8.45 -61.71 -29.65
N ARG A 35 -7.44 -60.83 -29.51
CA ARG A 35 -6.15 -60.90 -30.21
C ARG A 35 -5.01 -60.56 -29.27
N GLU A 36 -4.02 -61.44 -29.18
CA GLU A 36 -2.78 -61.20 -28.43
C GLU A 36 -1.85 -60.26 -29.22
N PRO A 37 -1.34 -59.16 -28.62
CA PRO A 37 -0.31 -58.34 -29.26
C PRO A 37 1.03 -59.08 -29.25
N HIS A 38 1.75 -59.05 -30.38
CA HIS A 38 2.94 -59.88 -30.68
C HIS A 38 4.14 -59.77 -29.71
N LEU A 39 4.13 -58.83 -28.76
CA LEU A 39 5.25 -58.56 -27.85
C LEU A 39 5.31 -59.48 -26.62
N PHE A 40 4.21 -60.12 -26.21
CA PHE A 40 4.16 -61.06 -25.08
C PHE A 40 3.09 -62.15 -25.29
N ARG A 41 3.43 -63.28 -25.92
CA ARG A 41 2.51 -64.43 -26.08
C ARG A 41 2.48 -65.27 -24.80
N LEU A 42 1.68 -64.86 -23.81
CA LEU A 42 1.49 -65.62 -22.57
C LEU A 42 0.79 -66.96 -22.82
N SER A 43 -0.07 -67.03 -23.85
CA SER A 43 -0.77 -68.25 -24.27
C SER A 43 0.17 -69.38 -24.71
N GLU A 44 1.26 -69.08 -25.44
CA GLU A 44 2.27 -70.07 -25.84
C GLU A 44 3.09 -70.59 -24.65
N TRP A 45 3.22 -69.81 -23.58
CA TRP A 45 3.93 -70.23 -22.36
C TRP A 45 3.06 -71.14 -21.47
N CYS A 46 1.73 -70.96 -21.48
CA CYS A 46 0.78 -71.82 -20.75
C CYS A 46 0.14 -72.94 -21.62
N GLY A 47 0.47 -73.01 -22.92
CA GLY A 47 -0.01 -74.02 -23.88
C GLY A 47 0.72 -75.37 -23.86
N GLY A 48 1.59 -75.63 -22.87
CA GLY A 48 2.22 -76.93 -22.68
C GLY A 48 1.38 -77.87 -21.80
N GLY A 49 1.32 -79.15 -22.16
CA GLY A 49 0.56 -80.19 -21.45
C GLY A 49 0.76 -80.24 -19.93
N GLN A 50 -0.20 -80.87 -19.22
CA GLN A 50 -0.18 -80.96 -17.76
C GLN A 50 1.19 -81.47 -17.25
N PRO A 51 1.82 -80.77 -16.29
CA PRO A 51 1.20 -80.01 -15.20
C PRO A 51 1.16 -78.48 -15.40
N ARG A 52 1.72 -77.93 -16.49
CA ARG A 52 2.01 -76.48 -16.61
C ARG A 52 0.77 -75.60 -16.73
N ALA A 53 -0.23 -76.03 -17.51
CA ALA A 53 -1.51 -75.31 -17.63
C ALA A 53 -2.28 -75.22 -16.30
N TYR A 54 -2.19 -76.25 -15.44
CA TYR A 54 -2.85 -76.28 -14.14
C TYR A 54 -2.23 -75.27 -13.15
N TYR A 55 -0.89 -75.21 -13.09
CA TYR A 55 -0.20 -74.22 -12.25
C TYR A 55 -0.39 -72.78 -12.76
N CYS A 56 -0.46 -72.56 -14.07
CA CYS A 56 -0.73 -71.23 -14.65
C CYS A 56 -2.14 -70.71 -14.30
N GLY A 57 -3.17 -71.57 -14.37
CA GLY A 57 -4.53 -71.24 -13.95
C GLY A 57 -4.63 -70.93 -12.45
N GLN A 58 -4.01 -71.75 -11.58
CA GLN A 58 -4.01 -71.49 -10.14
C GLN A 58 -3.32 -70.17 -9.77
N VAL A 59 -2.20 -69.84 -10.41
CA VAL A 59 -1.49 -68.58 -10.15
C VAL A 59 -2.33 -67.39 -10.63
N GLN A 60 -2.99 -67.49 -11.78
CA GLN A 60 -3.84 -66.42 -12.31
C GLN A 60 -5.04 -66.14 -11.39
N ASP A 61 -5.70 -67.19 -10.88
CA ASP A 61 -6.86 -67.07 -10.00
C ASP A 61 -6.46 -66.62 -8.58
N PHE A 62 -5.32 -67.09 -8.08
CA PHE A 62 -4.77 -66.65 -6.79
C PHE A 62 -4.33 -65.19 -6.81
N VAL A 63 -3.78 -64.70 -7.93
CA VAL A 63 -3.30 -63.32 -8.05
C VAL A 63 -4.46 -62.35 -8.35
N LYS A 64 -5.51 -62.77 -9.06
CA LYS A 64 -6.65 -61.91 -9.41
C LYS A 64 -7.35 -61.29 -8.20
N GLY A 65 -7.69 -62.10 -7.19
CA GLY A 65 -8.44 -61.64 -6.00
C GLY A 65 -7.75 -60.52 -5.21
N PRO A 66 -6.51 -60.73 -4.73
CA PRO A 66 -5.73 -59.72 -4.01
C PRO A 66 -5.49 -58.46 -4.84
N LEU A 67 -5.34 -58.60 -6.16
CA LEU A 67 -5.02 -57.51 -7.08
C LEU A 67 -6.26 -56.63 -7.35
N VAL A 68 -7.46 -57.22 -7.45
CA VAL A 68 -8.74 -56.48 -7.50
C VAL A 68 -9.00 -55.77 -6.17
N LEU A 69 -8.75 -56.42 -5.03
CA LEU A 69 -8.88 -55.79 -3.71
C LEU A 69 -7.90 -54.62 -3.55
N ALA A 70 -6.65 -54.79 -3.95
CA ALA A 70 -5.63 -53.75 -3.91
C ALA A 70 -5.97 -52.58 -4.84
N LEU A 71 -6.48 -52.86 -6.05
CA LEU A 71 -6.94 -51.84 -6.98
C LEU A 71 -8.17 -51.09 -6.44
N GLY A 72 -9.14 -51.81 -5.87
CA GLY A 72 -10.31 -51.22 -5.21
C GLY A 72 -9.92 -50.33 -4.04
N LEU A 73 -8.99 -50.77 -3.18
CA LEU A 73 -8.46 -49.98 -2.08
C LEU A 73 -7.68 -48.75 -2.59
N ALA A 74 -6.89 -48.90 -3.65
CA ALA A 74 -6.14 -47.79 -4.24
C ALA A 74 -7.08 -46.74 -4.86
N ILE A 75 -8.07 -47.17 -5.64
CA ILE A 75 -9.11 -46.29 -6.22
C ILE A 75 -9.89 -45.60 -5.11
N PHE A 76 -10.24 -46.31 -4.04
CA PHE A 76 -10.96 -45.75 -2.90
C PHE A 76 -10.14 -44.68 -2.18
N LEU A 77 -8.87 -44.96 -1.84
CA LEU A 77 -8.01 -44.00 -1.13
C LEU A 77 -7.63 -42.80 -2.00
N VAL A 78 -7.27 -43.03 -3.27
CA VAL A 78 -6.90 -41.96 -4.21
C VAL A 78 -8.14 -41.15 -4.61
N GLY A 79 -9.25 -41.82 -4.93
CA GLY A 79 -10.53 -41.21 -5.24
C GLY A 79 -11.03 -40.33 -4.10
N ARG A 80 -10.90 -40.78 -2.84
CA ARG A 80 -11.23 -39.96 -1.67
C ARG A 80 -10.32 -38.75 -1.50
N TYR A 81 -9.00 -38.91 -1.68
CA TYR A 81 -8.10 -37.75 -1.65
C TYR A 81 -8.50 -36.68 -2.68
N PHE A 82 -8.83 -37.11 -3.91
CA PHE A 82 -9.32 -36.21 -4.94
C PHE A 82 -10.67 -35.60 -4.59
N TRP A 83 -11.60 -36.38 -4.03
CA TRP A 83 -12.93 -35.91 -3.66
C TRP A 83 -12.89 -34.89 -2.52
N VAL A 84 -12.20 -35.19 -1.41
CA VAL A 84 -12.05 -34.25 -0.27
C VAL A 84 -11.38 -32.96 -0.72
N ARG A 85 -10.36 -33.07 -1.58
CA ARG A 85 -9.68 -31.90 -2.13
C ARG A 85 -10.59 -31.09 -3.06
N HIS A 86 -11.35 -31.75 -3.93
CA HIS A 86 -12.28 -31.09 -4.83
C HIS A 86 -13.42 -30.42 -4.06
N TRP A 87 -13.96 -31.10 -3.05
CA TRP A 87 -14.97 -30.56 -2.15
C TRP A 87 -14.43 -29.34 -1.39
N TYR A 88 -13.23 -29.41 -0.81
CA TYR A 88 -12.63 -28.28 -0.11
C TYR A 88 -12.43 -27.09 -1.05
N HIS A 89 -11.94 -27.34 -2.27
CA HIS A 89 -11.78 -26.30 -3.30
C HIS A 89 -13.13 -25.64 -3.65
N ALA A 90 -14.16 -26.45 -3.94
CA ALA A 90 -15.50 -25.95 -4.22
C ALA A 90 -16.14 -25.22 -3.03
N SER A 91 -15.84 -25.63 -1.80
CA SER A 91 -16.30 -24.97 -0.57
C SER A 91 -15.54 -23.67 -0.28
N ALA A 92 -14.24 -23.62 -0.55
CA ALA A 92 -13.41 -22.42 -0.40
C ALA A 92 -13.82 -21.31 -1.39
N VAL A 93 -14.21 -21.66 -2.62
CA VAL A 93 -14.73 -20.69 -3.60
C VAL A 93 -16.11 -20.16 -3.19
N ARG A 94 -16.99 -21.03 -2.65
CA ARG A 94 -18.36 -20.65 -2.25
C ARG A 94 -18.41 -19.88 -0.93
N ASN A 95 -17.56 -20.21 0.03
CA ASN A 95 -17.54 -19.59 1.35
C ASN A 95 -16.15 -19.04 1.67
N ARG A 96 -15.93 -17.75 1.40
CA ARG A 96 -14.63 -17.10 1.63
C ARG A 96 -14.26 -17.00 3.12
N GLN A 97 -15.25 -16.96 4.02
CA GLN A 97 -15.01 -16.96 5.47
C GLN A 97 -14.45 -18.29 5.99
N LEU A 98 -14.59 -19.37 5.21
CA LEU A 98 -13.92 -20.63 5.48
C LEU A 98 -12.38 -20.47 5.44
N VAL A 99 -11.88 -19.64 4.52
CA VAL A 99 -10.44 -19.41 4.27
C VAL A 99 -9.91 -18.16 4.93
N VAL A 100 -10.72 -17.12 5.11
CA VAL A 100 -10.34 -15.90 5.82
C VAL A 100 -11.47 -15.58 6.82
N PRO A 101 -11.38 -16.07 8.07
CA PRO A 101 -12.46 -15.93 9.07
C PRO A 101 -12.84 -14.48 9.37
N THR A 102 -11.89 -13.57 9.20
CA THR A 102 -12.03 -12.13 9.42
C THR A 102 -12.63 -11.38 8.23
N ALA A 103 -12.90 -12.05 7.11
CA ALA A 103 -13.50 -11.42 5.94
C ALA A 103 -14.95 -11.01 6.23
N GLU A 104 -15.25 -9.74 5.99
CA GLU A 104 -16.60 -9.19 6.07
C GLU A 104 -17.53 -9.93 5.11
N ARG A 105 -18.83 -10.04 5.47
CA ARG A 105 -19.83 -10.76 4.67
C ARG A 105 -19.90 -10.20 3.23
N ASP A 106 -19.86 -8.88 3.08
CA ASP A 106 -19.98 -8.20 1.78
C ASP A 106 -18.75 -8.36 0.87
N ILE A 107 -17.58 -8.70 1.42
CA ILE A 107 -16.38 -8.90 0.58
C ILE A 107 -16.57 -10.12 -0.33
N SER A 108 -17.50 -11.02 -0.02
CA SER A 108 -17.79 -12.21 -0.83
C SER A 108 -18.43 -11.91 -2.18
N SER A 109 -19.19 -10.82 -2.33
CA SER A 109 -19.85 -10.44 -3.59
C SER A 109 -19.00 -9.53 -4.48
N VAL A 110 -17.91 -8.97 -3.96
CA VAL A 110 -17.11 -7.96 -4.66
C VAL A 110 -15.84 -8.54 -5.27
N ARG A 111 -15.55 -8.18 -6.53
CA ARG A 111 -14.26 -8.47 -7.19
C ARG A 111 -13.18 -7.57 -6.61
N ILE A 112 -12.13 -8.18 -6.08
CA ILE A 112 -10.98 -7.46 -5.50
C ILE A 112 -10.05 -7.07 -6.64
N VAL A 113 -9.77 -5.76 -6.77
CA VAL A 113 -8.98 -5.19 -7.87
C VAL A 113 -7.65 -4.65 -7.35
N GLY A 114 -6.63 -4.61 -8.22
CA GLY A 114 -5.37 -3.92 -7.95
C GLY A 114 -4.50 -4.59 -6.87
N ARG A 115 -4.67 -5.89 -6.66
CA ARG A 115 -3.86 -6.70 -5.73
C ARG A 115 -3.23 -7.92 -6.42
N ASP A 116 -3.40 -8.06 -7.73
CA ASP A 116 -2.98 -9.24 -8.49
C ASP A 116 -1.45 -9.38 -8.53
N GLU A 117 -0.72 -8.30 -8.83
CA GLU A 117 0.75 -8.29 -8.88
C GLU A 117 1.37 -8.69 -7.53
N LEU A 118 0.79 -8.17 -6.44
CA LEU A 118 1.20 -8.50 -5.07
C LEU A 118 0.91 -9.97 -4.74
N CYS A 119 -0.28 -10.47 -5.06
CA CYS A 119 -0.63 -11.87 -4.80
C CYS A 119 0.22 -12.84 -5.64
N GLU A 120 0.47 -12.53 -6.91
CA GLU A 120 1.36 -13.33 -7.76
C GLU A 120 2.78 -13.40 -7.20
N LEU A 121 3.31 -12.27 -6.73
CA LEU A 121 4.59 -12.21 -6.05
C LEU A 121 4.60 -13.14 -4.82
N ILE A 122 3.61 -13.03 -3.94
CA ILE A 122 3.50 -13.88 -2.74
C ILE A 122 3.47 -15.37 -3.12
N ILE A 123 2.65 -15.76 -4.09
CA ILE A 123 2.52 -17.14 -4.57
C ILE A 123 3.86 -17.68 -5.08
N GLN A 124 4.59 -16.88 -5.86
CA GLN A 124 5.89 -17.27 -6.40
C GLN A 124 6.91 -17.52 -5.28
N ARG A 125 6.91 -16.71 -4.23
CA ARG A 125 7.83 -16.80 -3.09
C ARG A 125 7.53 -17.99 -2.17
N LEU A 126 6.25 -18.32 -1.97
CA LEU A 126 5.83 -19.45 -1.15
C LEU A 126 6.10 -20.81 -1.82
N ARG A 127 6.23 -20.83 -3.15
CA ARG A 127 6.37 -22.07 -3.95
C ARG A 127 7.72 -22.77 -3.74
N ASP A 128 8.83 -22.04 -3.63
CA ASP A 128 10.16 -22.65 -3.48
C ASP A 128 10.46 -23.00 -2.00
N ARG A 129 10.45 -24.30 -1.69
CA ARG A 129 10.70 -24.84 -0.35
C ARG A 129 12.10 -24.54 0.22
N ARG A 130 13.07 -24.18 -0.64
CA ARG A 130 14.45 -23.88 -0.21
C ARG A 130 14.64 -22.44 0.20
N THR A 131 13.83 -21.53 -0.33
CA THR A 131 13.98 -20.07 -0.15
C THR A 131 12.77 -19.42 0.52
N ARG A 132 11.65 -20.14 0.67
CA ARG A 132 10.46 -19.61 1.33
C ARG A 132 10.73 -19.25 2.79
N ARG A 133 10.16 -18.12 3.20
CA ARG A 133 10.09 -17.63 4.58
C ARG A 133 8.65 -17.19 4.85
N PRO A 134 8.21 -17.16 6.12
CA PRO A 134 6.95 -16.52 6.48
C PRO A 134 6.90 -15.09 5.96
N LEU A 135 5.72 -14.66 5.52
CA LEU A 135 5.51 -13.34 4.96
C LEU A 135 4.48 -12.59 5.81
N VAL A 136 4.79 -11.36 6.21
CA VAL A 136 3.89 -10.50 6.97
C VAL A 136 3.48 -9.31 6.11
N LEU A 137 2.19 -9.21 5.81
CA LEU A 137 1.56 -8.08 5.15
C LEU A 137 1.25 -7.01 6.19
N VAL A 138 1.99 -5.90 6.13
CA VAL A 138 1.86 -4.77 7.07
C VAL A 138 1.08 -3.65 6.41
N GLY A 139 0.09 -3.10 7.08
CA GLY A 139 -0.67 -1.97 6.52
C GLY A 139 -1.53 -1.26 7.55
N GLY A 140 -1.82 0.03 7.30
CA GLY A 140 -2.71 0.83 8.15
C GLY A 140 -4.16 0.33 8.18
N ILE A 141 -5.01 1.03 8.93
CA ILE A 141 -6.46 0.76 8.98
C ILE A 141 -7.05 1.04 7.60
N GLY A 142 -7.91 0.14 7.11
CA GLY A 142 -8.61 0.33 5.83
C GLY A 142 -7.79 0.07 4.58
N THR A 143 -6.47 -0.15 4.66
CA THR A 143 -5.58 -0.43 3.50
C THR A 143 -5.92 -1.68 2.68
N GLY A 144 -6.86 -2.52 3.16
CA GLY A 144 -7.32 -3.70 2.43
C GLY A 144 -6.48 -4.96 2.67
N LYS A 145 -5.90 -5.12 3.86
CA LYS A 145 -5.14 -6.33 4.24
C LYS A 145 -5.98 -7.60 4.10
N THR A 146 -7.14 -7.62 4.75
CA THR A 146 -8.07 -8.76 4.69
C THR A 146 -8.55 -9.00 3.26
N ALA A 147 -8.83 -7.95 2.48
CA ALA A 147 -9.17 -8.08 1.05
C ALA A 147 -8.02 -8.71 0.24
N THR A 148 -6.77 -8.32 0.49
CA THR A 148 -5.60 -8.92 -0.17
C THR A 148 -5.44 -10.40 0.17
N LEU A 149 -5.71 -10.79 1.43
CA LEU A 149 -5.70 -12.21 1.83
C LEU A 149 -6.80 -13.01 1.15
N VAL A 150 -8.00 -12.43 0.99
CA VAL A 150 -9.10 -13.06 0.24
C VAL A 150 -8.70 -13.25 -1.23
N ARG A 151 -8.14 -12.21 -1.87
CA ARG A 151 -7.67 -12.31 -3.27
C ARG A 151 -6.55 -13.33 -3.44
N LEU A 152 -5.63 -13.40 -2.47
CA LEU A 152 -4.58 -14.41 -2.44
C LEU A 152 -5.18 -15.82 -2.34
N ALA A 153 -6.17 -16.01 -1.48
CA ALA A 153 -6.87 -17.29 -1.35
C ALA A 153 -7.54 -17.73 -2.66
N GLU A 154 -8.17 -16.81 -3.40
CA GLU A 154 -8.73 -17.08 -4.73
C GLU A 154 -7.65 -17.57 -5.70
N LEU A 155 -6.54 -16.83 -5.84
CA LEU A 155 -5.46 -17.17 -6.77
C LEU A 155 -4.73 -18.47 -6.37
N LEU A 156 -4.61 -18.77 -5.08
CA LEU A 156 -4.11 -20.05 -4.59
C LEU A 156 -5.03 -21.20 -4.98
N THR A 157 -6.34 -20.98 -4.85
CA THR A 157 -7.38 -21.95 -5.20
C THR A 157 -7.36 -22.23 -6.71
N ASP A 158 -7.25 -21.20 -7.55
CA ASP A 158 -7.11 -21.32 -9.01
C ASP A 158 -5.85 -22.10 -9.42
N THR A 159 -4.75 -21.92 -8.69
CA THR A 159 -3.50 -22.68 -8.90
C THR A 159 -3.50 -24.08 -8.27
N ARG A 160 -4.65 -24.54 -7.76
CA ARG A 160 -4.88 -25.84 -7.11
C ARG A 160 -4.04 -26.06 -5.83
N ILE A 161 -3.77 -24.98 -5.11
CA ILE A 161 -3.20 -24.94 -3.75
C ILE A 161 -4.36 -24.79 -2.76
N VAL A 162 -4.25 -25.38 -1.58
CA VAL A 162 -5.26 -25.36 -0.51
C VAL A 162 -4.89 -24.25 0.48
N PRO A 163 -5.59 -23.10 0.46
CA PRO A 163 -5.41 -22.04 1.45
C PRO A 163 -6.17 -22.37 2.74
N ILE A 164 -5.55 -22.13 3.89
CA ILE A 164 -6.12 -22.47 5.21
C ILE A 164 -6.07 -21.25 6.11
N GLY A 165 -7.25 -20.76 6.50
CA GLY A 165 -7.43 -19.58 7.33
C GLY A 165 -7.28 -19.85 8.81
N VAL A 166 -6.40 -19.12 9.48
CA VAL A 166 -6.27 -19.11 10.93
C VAL A 166 -6.73 -17.75 11.45
N ASP A 167 -7.72 -17.77 12.35
CA ASP A 167 -8.11 -16.58 13.10
C ASP A 167 -7.19 -16.45 14.31
N LEU A 168 -6.36 -15.41 14.32
CA LEU A 168 -5.45 -15.16 15.44
C LEU A 168 -6.14 -14.37 16.57
N ARG A 169 -7.28 -13.72 16.29
CA ARG A 169 -7.97 -12.82 17.23
C ARG A 169 -8.65 -13.57 18.37
N GLY A 170 -8.97 -14.85 18.17
CA GLY A 170 -9.56 -15.74 19.19
C GLY A 170 -8.53 -16.52 20.02
N VAL A 171 -7.24 -16.19 19.95
CA VAL A 171 -6.18 -16.87 20.71
C VAL A 171 -5.95 -16.14 22.02
N ASP A 172 -6.48 -16.69 23.11
CA ASP A 172 -6.40 -16.09 24.45
C ASP A 172 -5.19 -16.57 25.28
N SER A 173 -4.55 -17.69 24.88
CA SER A 173 -3.43 -18.27 25.63
C SER A 173 -2.11 -18.33 24.83
N PRO A 174 -0.96 -17.99 25.45
CA PRO A 174 0.35 -18.03 24.77
C PRO A 174 0.74 -19.41 24.23
N GLU A 175 0.44 -20.49 24.97
CA GLU A 175 0.80 -21.86 24.59
C GLU A 175 0.02 -22.37 23.37
N ALA A 176 -1.10 -21.74 23.04
CA ALA A 176 -1.92 -22.10 21.89
C ALA A 176 -1.41 -21.48 20.57
N LEU A 177 -0.45 -20.56 20.61
CA LEU A 177 0.03 -19.84 19.43
C LEU A 177 1.07 -20.66 18.64
N ASP A 178 0.60 -21.67 17.90
CA ASP A 178 1.37 -22.45 16.92
C ASP A 178 0.62 -22.48 15.59
N PHE A 179 1.14 -21.80 14.57
CA PHE A 179 0.49 -21.65 13.26
C PHE A 179 0.22 -22.99 12.56
N HIS A 180 1.13 -23.97 12.69
CA HIS A 180 0.98 -25.26 12.05
C HIS A 180 -0.10 -26.10 12.76
N ARG A 181 -0.12 -26.11 14.10
CA ARG A 181 -1.18 -26.77 14.87
C ARG A 181 -2.55 -26.12 14.65
N LEU A 182 -2.62 -24.80 14.66
CA LEU A 182 -3.86 -24.05 14.43
C LEU A 182 -4.43 -24.37 13.04
N ALA A 183 -3.60 -24.31 12.00
CA ALA A 183 -4.01 -24.64 10.63
C ALA A 183 -4.48 -26.09 10.48
N ARG A 184 -3.77 -27.06 11.08
CA ARG A 184 -4.17 -28.47 11.08
C ARG A 184 -5.51 -28.68 11.78
N SER A 185 -5.70 -28.08 12.96
CA SER A 185 -6.95 -28.20 13.73
C SER A 185 -8.14 -27.59 12.98
N ARG A 186 -7.92 -26.48 12.27
CA ARG A 186 -8.94 -25.82 11.44
C ARG A 186 -9.31 -26.68 10.25
N PHE A 187 -8.33 -27.25 9.56
CA PHE A 187 -8.55 -28.14 8.42
C PHE A 187 -9.37 -29.37 8.83
N GLN A 188 -8.99 -30.02 9.93
CA GLN A 188 -9.71 -31.17 10.48
C GLN A 188 -11.16 -30.82 10.79
N ARG A 189 -11.41 -29.77 11.59
CA ARG A 189 -12.78 -29.30 11.92
C ARG A 189 -13.64 -28.98 10.70
N THR A 190 -13.02 -28.49 9.63
CA THR A 190 -13.75 -28.11 8.41
C THR A 190 -14.18 -29.33 7.59
N ILE A 191 -13.37 -30.39 7.57
CA ILE A 191 -13.58 -31.58 6.74
C ILE A 191 -14.23 -32.72 7.53
N ASP A 192 -14.28 -32.63 8.86
CA ASP A 192 -14.82 -33.67 9.74
C ASP A 192 -16.24 -34.10 9.34
N THR A 193 -17.08 -33.15 8.91
CA THR A 193 -18.44 -33.42 8.39
C THR A 193 -18.50 -34.31 7.14
N GLN A 194 -17.37 -34.48 6.44
CA GLN A 194 -17.25 -35.24 5.20
C GLN A 194 -16.50 -36.56 5.39
N LEU A 195 -16.03 -36.87 6.61
CA LEU A 195 -15.23 -38.06 6.91
C LEU A 195 -16.03 -39.05 7.77
N HIS A 196 -15.79 -40.34 7.56
CA HIS A 196 -16.50 -41.41 8.27
C HIS A 196 -15.64 -42.08 9.35
N ALA A 197 -14.32 -41.89 9.33
CA ALA A 197 -13.40 -42.53 10.26
C ALA A 197 -12.41 -41.56 10.91
N GLU A 198 -12.16 -41.78 12.19
CA GLU A 198 -11.17 -41.03 12.98
C GLU A 198 -9.77 -41.20 12.38
N GLY A 199 -9.05 -40.08 12.22
CA GLY A 199 -7.68 -40.06 11.68
C GLY A 199 -7.55 -40.05 10.15
N GLU A 200 -8.65 -40.06 9.39
CA GLU A 200 -8.60 -39.88 7.92
C GLU A 200 -8.11 -38.48 7.53
N ALA A 201 -8.60 -37.43 8.22
CA ALA A 201 -8.20 -36.05 8.00
C ALA A 201 -6.67 -35.87 8.10
N ASP A 202 -6.05 -36.61 9.01
CA ASP A 202 -4.61 -36.60 9.25
C ASP A 202 -3.79 -37.18 8.08
N LYS A 203 -4.30 -38.23 7.43
CA LYS A 203 -3.66 -38.82 6.26
C LYS A 203 -3.69 -37.83 5.08
N VAL A 204 -4.84 -37.19 4.86
CA VAL A 204 -5.02 -36.17 3.82
C VAL A 204 -4.10 -34.97 4.08
N TRP A 205 -4.05 -34.47 5.33
CA TRP A 205 -3.15 -33.39 5.73
C TRP A 205 -1.68 -33.70 5.42
N ARG A 206 -1.18 -34.87 5.86
CA ARG A 206 0.21 -35.28 5.61
C ARG A 206 0.53 -35.38 4.12
N GLN A 207 -0.43 -35.84 3.30
CA GLN A 207 -0.26 -35.90 1.86
C GLN A 207 -0.19 -34.51 1.22
N LEU A 208 -1.13 -33.60 1.55
CA LEU A 208 -1.12 -32.22 1.05
C LEU A 208 0.16 -31.49 1.43
N TRP A 209 0.64 -31.71 2.67
CA TRP A 209 1.91 -31.18 3.15
C TRP A 209 3.12 -31.74 2.39
N ALA A 210 3.14 -33.05 2.12
CA ALA A 210 4.22 -33.68 1.36
C ALA A 210 4.28 -33.19 -0.10
N GLU A 211 3.12 -32.92 -0.71
CA GLU A 211 2.98 -32.39 -2.07
C GLU A 211 3.23 -30.87 -2.18
N ASN A 212 3.48 -30.18 -1.06
CA ASN A 212 3.65 -28.73 -1.00
C ASN A 212 2.43 -27.94 -1.53
N ARG A 213 1.21 -28.42 -1.21
CA ARG A 213 -0.06 -27.85 -1.68
C ARG A 213 -0.84 -27.10 -0.59
N VAL A 214 -0.26 -26.85 0.58
CA VAL A 214 -0.91 -26.12 1.68
C VAL A 214 -0.28 -24.75 1.79
N VAL A 215 -1.10 -23.72 2.00
CA VAL A 215 -0.65 -22.37 2.41
C VAL A 215 -1.49 -21.94 3.61
N VAL A 216 -0.84 -21.46 4.66
CA VAL A 216 -1.51 -20.95 5.85
C VAL A 216 -1.65 -19.43 5.72
N ILE A 217 -2.88 -18.95 5.90
CA ILE A 217 -3.23 -17.53 5.88
C ILE A 217 -3.72 -17.16 7.27
N ALA A 218 -3.14 -16.13 7.87
CA ALA A 218 -3.52 -15.65 9.18
C ALA A 218 -3.79 -14.13 9.15
N ASP A 219 -4.77 -13.66 9.91
CA ASP A 219 -5.13 -12.23 9.98
C ASP A 219 -5.21 -11.75 11.43
N GLY A 220 -4.85 -10.48 11.66
CA GLY A 220 -4.99 -9.79 12.94
C GLY A 220 -3.86 -10.05 13.96
N LEU A 221 -2.61 -10.18 13.52
CA LEU A 221 -1.46 -10.43 14.42
C LEU A 221 -1.31 -9.36 15.53
N GLU A 222 -1.68 -8.11 15.25
CA GLU A 222 -1.58 -6.99 16.21
C GLU A 222 -2.58 -7.08 17.37
N GLU A 223 -3.59 -7.94 17.24
CA GLU A 223 -4.67 -8.06 18.24
C GLU A 223 -4.53 -9.32 19.10
N VAL A 224 -3.60 -10.19 18.71
CA VAL A 224 -3.25 -11.43 19.42
C VAL A 224 -2.71 -11.09 20.80
N LEU A 225 -3.31 -11.66 21.85
CA LEU A 225 -2.88 -11.46 23.25
C LEU A 225 -2.87 -9.97 23.67
N ALA A 226 -3.67 -9.10 23.03
CA ALA A 226 -3.72 -7.67 23.35
C ALA A 226 -4.36 -7.38 24.73
N ASP A 227 -5.22 -8.28 25.21
CA ASP A 227 -5.87 -8.19 26.53
C ASP A 227 -5.00 -8.74 27.68
N THR A 228 -3.81 -9.27 27.39
CA THR A 228 -2.90 -9.80 28.42
C THR A 228 -2.27 -8.65 29.22
N ARG A 229 -2.28 -8.77 30.56
CA ARG A 229 -1.83 -7.72 31.50
C ARG A 229 -0.34 -7.32 31.39
N GLN A 230 0.47 -8.06 30.62
CA GLN A 230 1.91 -7.83 30.46
C GLN A 230 2.32 -7.82 28.98
N PRO A 231 2.64 -6.65 28.39
CA PRO A 231 3.04 -6.52 26.98
C PRO A 231 4.33 -7.25 26.60
N TYR A 232 5.28 -7.41 27.53
CA TYR A 232 6.59 -8.01 27.26
C TYR A 232 6.54 -9.53 26.95
N ASP A 233 5.53 -10.24 27.45
CA ASP A 233 5.32 -11.66 27.14
C ASP A 233 4.78 -11.86 25.73
N ARG A 234 3.93 -10.93 25.24
CA ARG A 234 3.32 -10.99 23.90
C ARG A 234 4.38 -10.99 22.80
N ASP A 235 5.32 -10.06 22.84
CA ASP A 235 6.35 -9.90 21.79
C ASP A 235 7.27 -11.12 21.70
N SER A 236 7.65 -11.66 22.85
CA SER A 236 8.51 -12.84 22.93
C SER A 236 7.81 -14.08 22.38
N VAL A 237 6.52 -14.24 22.69
CA VAL A 237 5.67 -15.33 22.19
C VAL A 237 5.47 -15.21 20.67
N LEU A 238 5.19 -14.00 20.15
CA LEU A 238 5.05 -13.76 18.70
C LEU A 238 6.35 -14.09 17.94
N ARG A 239 7.51 -13.68 18.46
CA ARG A 239 8.81 -14.01 17.87
C ARG A 239 9.06 -15.51 17.85
N GLN A 240 8.74 -16.21 18.94
CA GLN A 240 8.91 -17.66 19.04
C GLN A 240 8.01 -18.41 18.05
N ALA A 241 6.74 -18.00 17.90
CA ALA A 241 5.81 -18.60 16.96
C ALA A 241 6.27 -18.45 15.50
N ILE A 242 6.80 -17.27 15.12
CA ILE A 242 7.35 -17.05 13.77
C ILE A 242 8.65 -17.84 13.55
N ARG A 243 9.56 -17.90 14.53
CA ARG A 243 10.78 -18.74 14.44
C ARG A 243 10.43 -20.20 14.21
N THR A 244 9.46 -20.72 14.95
CA THR A 244 8.95 -22.09 14.76
C THR A 244 8.43 -22.29 13.34
N ALA A 245 7.69 -21.32 12.79
CA ALA A 245 7.24 -21.36 11.40
C ALA A 245 8.38 -21.32 10.37
N VAL A 246 9.49 -20.63 10.65
CA VAL A 246 10.71 -20.64 9.82
C VAL A 246 11.38 -22.02 9.85
N ASP A 247 11.57 -22.59 11.04
CA ASP A 247 12.22 -23.89 11.24
C ASP A 247 11.45 -25.03 10.54
N GLU A 248 10.12 -25.00 10.64
CA GLU A 248 9.23 -25.92 9.93
C GLU A 248 9.10 -25.62 8.44
N ARG A 249 9.65 -24.49 7.98
CA ARG A 249 9.48 -23.92 6.65
C ARG A 249 8.02 -23.84 6.27
N LEU A 250 7.15 -23.34 7.15
CA LEU A 250 5.72 -23.20 6.91
C LEU A 250 5.46 -22.14 5.82
N PRO A 251 4.69 -22.45 4.75
CA PRO A 251 4.23 -21.44 3.80
C PRO A 251 3.14 -20.58 4.46
N LEU A 252 3.57 -19.56 5.19
CA LEU A 252 2.73 -18.71 6.03
C LEU A 252 2.65 -17.29 5.48
N VAL A 253 1.43 -16.76 5.40
CA VAL A 253 1.14 -15.34 5.14
C VAL A 253 0.32 -14.80 6.30
N VAL A 254 0.79 -13.74 6.95
CA VAL A 254 0.14 -13.11 8.10
C VAL A 254 -0.17 -11.66 7.78
N ALA A 255 -1.37 -11.16 8.08
CA ALA A 255 -1.66 -9.74 8.03
C ALA A 255 -1.52 -9.08 9.42
N SER A 256 -0.92 -7.89 9.46
CA SER A 256 -0.77 -7.11 10.69
C SER A 256 -0.84 -5.59 10.46
N ARG A 257 -1.17 -4.82 11.50
CA ARG A 257 -0.93 -3.37 11.54
C ARG A 257 0.56 -3.07 11.79
N PRO A 258 1.05 -1.89 11.38
CA PRO A 258 2.38 -1.44 11.79
C PRO A 258 2.41 -1.30 13.32
N ASP A 259 3.08 -2.23 13.99
CA ASP A 259 3.23 -2.29 15.44
C ASP A 259 4.69 -2.58 15.80
N ASP A 260 5.12 -2.15 16.98
CA ASP A 260 6.49 -2.31 17.49
C ASP A 260 6.99 -3.78 17.56
N PRO A 261 6.16 -4.81 17.82
CA PRO A 261 6.59 -6.21 17.89
C PRO A 261 7.08 -6.76 16.56
N LEU A 262 6.67 -6.16 15.44
CA LEU A 262 7.13 -6.54 14.09
C LEU A 262 8.63 -6.31 13.90
N ARG A 263 9.23 -5.44 14.73
CA ARG A 263 10.66 -5.15 14.81
C ARG A 263 11.50 -6.31 15.35
N GLY A 264 10.96 -7.53 15.48
CA GLY A 264 11.69 -8.69 16.02
C GLY A 264 11.47 -10.02 15.27
N LEU A 265 10.58 -10.04 14.27
CA LEU A 265 10.13 -11.28 13.63
C LEU A 265 11.06 -11.75 12.49
N ASP A 266 11.37 -13.04 12.41
CA ASP A 266 12.12 -13.60 11.28
C ASP A 266 11.20 -13.89 10.06
N ALA A 267 10.68 -12.83 9.44
CA ALA A 267 9.72 -12.93 8.33
C ALA A 267 9.94 -11.85 7.26
N LEU A 268 9.58 -12.12 6.00
CA LEU A 268 9.59 -11.07 4.97
C LEU A 268 8.46 -10.09 5.25
N LEU A 269 8.78 -8.81 5.50
CA LEU A 269 7.79 -7.76 5.72
C LEU A 269 7.42 -7.14 4.36
N LEU A 270 6.15 -7.19 3.99
CA LEU A 270 5.62 -6.53 2.80
C LEU A 270 4.63 -5.46 3.24
N GLN A 271 4.96 -4.20 2.98
CA GLN A 271 4.03 -3.09 3.20
C GLN A 271 2.93 -3.15 2.13
N LEU A 272 1.68 -3.13 2.59
CA LEU A 272 0.51 -3.01 1.74
C LEU A 272 0.25 -1.52 1.51
N GLU A 273 0.64 -1.07 0.32
CA GLU A 273 0.38 0.28 -0.14
C GLU A 273 -1.13 0.53 -0.33
N PRO A 274 -1.57 1.79 -0.20
CA PRO A 274 -2.86 2.25 -0.71
C PRO A 274 -3.18 1.72 -2.11
N LEU A 275 -4.47 1.57 -2.39
CA LEU A 275 -4.88 1.15 -3.72
C LEU A 275 -4.60 2.29 -4.72
N ALA A 276 -4.10 1.98 -5.92
CA ALA A 276 -3.92 3.01 -6.93
C ALA A 276 -5.26 3.64 -7.34
N GLU A 277 -5.26 4.95 -7.68
CA GLU A 277 -6.46 5.67 -8.12
C GLU A 277 -7.18 4.93 -9.25
N GLY A 278 -6.44 4.37 -10.21
CA GLY A 278 -7.01 3.56 -11.29
C GLY A 278 -7.71 2.29 -10.79
N ALA A 279 -7.07 1.54 -9.89
CA ALA A 279 -7.68 0.35 -9.31
C ALA A 279 -8.89 0.69 -8.42
N ALA A 280 -8.89 1.86 -7.77
CA ALA A 280 -10.03 2.41 -7.05
C ALA A 280 -11.23 2.68 -7.97
N LEU A 281 -11.00 3.33 -9.11
CA LEU A 281 -12.05 3.56 -10.11
C LEU A 281 -12.56 2.26 -10.72
N GLU A 282 -11.67 1.29 -10.95
CA GLU A 282 -12.03 -0.03 -11.45
C GLU A 282 -12.91 -0.81 -10.48
N TYR A 283 -12.62 -0.69 -9.18
CA TYR A 283 -13.44 -1.26 -8.12
C TYR A 283 -14.88 -0.73 -8.15
N VAL A 284 -15.07 0.59 -8.22
CA VAL A 284 -16.42 1.19 -8.26
C VAL A 284 -17.15 0.78 -9.54
N ARG A 285 -16.43 0.72 -10.66
CA ARG A 285 -16.99 0.26 -11.95
C ARG A 285 -17.48 -1.19 -11.91
N ALA A 286 -16.74 -2.06 -11.22
CA ALA A 286 -17.09 -3.47 -11.11
C ALA A 286 -18.41 -3.72 -10.36
N GLN A 287 -18.90 -2.75 -9.57
CA GLN A 287 -20.14 -2.88 -8.78
C GLN A 287 -21.40 -2.44 -9.53
N ARG A 288 -21.29 -2.04 -10.80
CA ARG A 288 -22.42 -1.52 -11.57
C ARG A 288 -23.39 -2.64 -11.97
N ARG A 289 -24.63 -2.62 -11.43
CA ARG A 289 -25.69 -3.60 -11.76
C ARG A 289 -26.37 -3.36 -13.12
N GLN A 290 -26.43 -2.12 -13.63
CA GLN A 290 -27.13 -1.80 -14.88
C GLN A 290 -26.29 -0.96 -15.87
N PRO A 291 -25.95 -1.50 -17.06
CA PRO A 291 -25.40 -0.72 -18.17
C PRO A 291 -26.54 -0.01 -18.91
N GLY A 292 -27.01 1.15 -18.43
CA GLY A 292 -28.19 1.79 -19.05
C GLY A 292 -28.39 3.28 -18.84
N GLN A 293 -28.06 3.85 -17.68
CA GLN A 293 -28.21 5.31 -17.48
C GLN A 293 -26.86 6.02 -17.62
N GLY A 294 -26.85 7.12 -18.38
CA GLY A 294 -25.70 8.00 -18.61
C GLY A 294 -25.27 8.72 -17.34
N TYR A 295 -24.75 7.97 -16.38
CA TYR A 295 -24.24 8.50 -15.13
C TYR A 295 -22.92 9.25 -15.37
N ARG A 296 -22.76 10.40 -14.70
CA ARG A 296 -21.58 11.26 -14.83
C ARG A 296 -20.39 10.63 -14.10
N TRP A 297 -19.64 9.77 -14.78
CA TRP A 297 -18.37 9.20 -14.30
C TRP A 297 -17.41 10.26 -13.73
N ASP A 298 -17.45 11.47 -14.29
CA ASP A 298 -16.73 12.64 -13.80
C ASP A 298 -16.98 12.90 -12.30
N ARG A 299 -18.21 12.67 -11.81
CA ARG A 299 -18.56 12.87 -10.40
C ARG A 299 -17.96 11.78 -9.51
N VAL A 300 -17.97 10.53 -9.94
CA VAL A 300 -17.32 9.42 -9.21
C VAL A 300 -15.82 9.68 -9.12
N THR A 301 -15.19 10.10 -10.23
CA THR A 301 -13.77 10.44 -10.22
C THR A 301 -13.47 11.60 -9.29
N THR A 302 -14.29 12.65 -9.30
CA THR A 302 -14.14 13.77 -8.38
C THR A 302 -14.25 13.32 -6.92
N LEU A 303 -15.25 12.49 -6.57
CA LEU A 303 -15.41 11.99 -5.19
C LEU A 303 -14.25 11.08 -4.75
N VAL A 304 -13.79 10.17 -5.62
CA VAL A 304 -12.65 9.28 -5.34
C VAL A 304 -11.38 10.08 -5.06
N ARG A 305 -11.17 11.18 -5.80
CA ARG A 305 -10.05 12.11 -5.62
C ARG A 305 -10.20 12.99 -4.38
N GLU A 306 -11.35 13.65 -4.22
CA GLU A 306 -11.63 14.57 -3.10
C GLU A 306 -11.52 13.85 -1.76
N ALA A 307 -12.17 12.70 -1.61
CA ALA A 307 -12.12 11.92 -0.37
C ALA A 307 -10.82 11.10 -0.23
N ASP A 308 -9.90 11.18 -1.20
CA ASP A 308 -8.61 10.49 -1.22
C ASP A 308 -8.81 9.03 -0.79
N VAL A 309 -9.66 8.37 -1.57
CA VAL A 309 -10.29 7.09 -1.25
C VAL A 309 -9.33 5.92 -1.52
N ALA A 310 -8.32 6.15 -2.36
CA ALA A 310 -7.18 5.26 -2.60
C ALA A 310 -6.53 4.75 -1.30
N ASP A 311 -6.40 5.63 -0.30
CA ASP A 311 -5.86 5.32 1.04
C ASP A 311 -6.70 4.36 1.86
N SER A 312 -8.00 4.25 1.56
CA SER A 312 -8.94 3.49 2.39
C SER A 312 -10.03 2.84 1.54
N PRO A 313 -9.78 1.60 1.08
CA PRO A 313 -10.77 0.70 0.49
C PRO A 313 -12.15 0.66 1.15
N PHE A 314 -12.27 0.97 2.44
CA PHE A 314 -13.57 1.13 3.10
C PHE A 314 -14.44 2.19 2.40
N PHE A 315 -13.88 3.35 2.05
CA PHE A 315 -14.64 4.40 1.36
C PHE A 315 -14.97 4.03 -0.09
N LEU A 316 -14.15 3.20 -0.75
CA LEU A 316 -14.50 2.64 -2.07
C LEU A 316 -15.75 1.79 -1.98
N ARG A 317 -15.83 0.94 -0.96
CA ARG A 317 -17.03 0.15 -0.70
C ARG A 317 -18.24 1.04 -0.43
N VAL A 318 -18.09 2.07 0.39
CA VAL A 318 -19.19 3.01 0.67
C VAL A 318 -19.68 3.68 -0.62
N ILE A 319 -18.78 4.19 -1.45
CA ILE A 319 -19.12 4.79 -2.75
C ILE A 319 -19.84 3.77 -3.63
N GLY A 320 -19.32 2.54 -3.68
CA GLY A 320 -19.89 1.46 -4.47
C GLY A 320 -21.27 1.00 -4.00
N GLN A 321 -21.48 0.84 -2.68
CA GLN A 321 -22.79 0.56 -2.10
C GLN A 321 -23.80 1.68 -2.38
N LEU A 322 -23.40 2.95 -2.20
CA LEU A 322 -24.22 4.11 -2.55
C LEU A 322 -24.50 4.21 -4.04
N HIS A 323 -23.59 3.71 -4.88
CA HIS A 323 -23.78 3.62 -6.32
C HIS A 323 -24.76 2.51 -6.71
N GLU A 324 -24.75 1.36 -6.01
CA GLU A 324 -25.70 0.27 -6.23
C GLU A 324 -27.15 0.66 -5.95
N VAL A 325 -27.39 1.58 -5.00
CA VAL A 325 -28.72 2.07 -4.61
C VAL A 325 -29.07 3.44 -5.20
N ASP A 326 -28.32 3.92 -6.20
CA ASP A 326 -28.53 5.22 -6.86
C ASP A 326 -28.62 6.44 -5.91
N ARG A 327 -27.95 6.38 -4.75
CA ARG A 327 -27.90 7.49 -3.76
C ARG A 327 -26.64 8.33 -3.82
N LEU A 328 -25.62 7.90 -4.57
CA LEU A 328 -24.36 8.63 -4.69
C LEU A 328 -24.55 10.08 -5.20
N ASP A 329 -25.61 10.34 -5.98
CA ASP A 329 -25.93 11.68 -6.47
C ASP A 329 -26.37 12.67 -5.39
N ARG A 330 -26.73 12.19 -4.20
CA ARG A 330 -27.05 13.04 -3.04
C ARG A 330 -25.80 13.59 -2.36
N VAL A 331 -24.64 12.97 -2.59
CA VAL A 331 -23.35 13.42 -2.07
C VAL A 331 -22.83 14.59 -2.91
N GLU A 332 -23.05 15.81 -2.45
CA GLU A 332 -22.49 17.01 -3.10
C GLU A 332 -20.96 17.01 -3.03
N SER A 333 -20.28 17.36 -4.12
CA SER A 333 -18.84 17.63 -4.12
C SER A 333 -18.53 18.79 -3.17
N CYS A 334 -17.36 18.75 -2.52
CA CYS A 334 -17.06 19.70 -1.45
C CYS A 334 -15.69 20.36 -1.65
N ASP A 335 -15.69 21.65 -1.95
CA ASP A 335 -14.50 22.50 -1.93
C ASP A 335 -13.91 22.69 -0.51
N ARG A 336 -14.44 22.02 0.52
CA ARG A 336 -13.95 22.06 1.91
C ARG A 336 -12.93 20.96 2.24
N GLY A 337 -12.52 20.17 1.25
CA GLY A 337 -11.42 19.20 1.37
C GLY A 337 -11.83 17.78 1.75
N ARG A 338 -10.80 16.92 1.89
CA ARG A 338 -10.94 15.47 2.07
C ARG A 338 -11.86 15.04 3.21
N SER A 339 -11.67 15.58 4.40
CA SER A 339 -12.39 15.15 5.59
C SER A 339 -13.88 15.52 5.50
N ALA A 340 -14.22 16.60 4.77
CA ALA A 340 -15.59 16.97 4.47
C ALA A 340 -16.26 16.01 3.47
N ALA A 341 -15.54 15.62 2.41
CA ALA A 341 -16.02 14.63 1.45
C ALA A 341 -16.25 13.26 2.13
N ARG A 342 -15.34 12.84 3.01
CA ARG A 342 -15.49 11.62 3.82
C ARG A 342 -16.68 11.67 4.78
N TRP A 343 -16.87 12.81 5.46
CA TRP A 343 -18.03 13.02 6.32
C TRP A 343 -19.34 12.84 5.54
N ARG A 344 -19.50 13.50 4.40
CA ARG A 344 -20.73 13.41 3.58
C ARG A 344 -20.99 12.01 3.05
N LEU A 345 -19.94 11.30 2.63
CA LEU A 345 -20.06 9.90 2.19
C LEU A 345 -20.59 9.00 3.33
N LEU A 346 -20.07 9.19 4.55
CA LEU A 346 -20.49 8.42 5.72
C LEU A 346 -21.91 8.78 6.18
N GLU A 347 -22.28 10.07 6.09
CA GLU A 347 -23.61 10.56 6.41
C GLU A 347 -24.66 9.93 5.49
N GLU A 348 -24.49 10.04 4.17
CA GLU A 348 -25.41 9.44 3.20
C GLU A 348 -25.45 7.91 3.27
N TRP A 349 -24.31 7.27 3.56
CA TRP A 349 -24.25 5.82 3.77
C TRP A 349 -25.03 5.38 5.00
N CYS A 350 -24.89 6.10 6.12
CA CYS A 350 -25.64 5.83 7.33
C CYS A 350 -27.14 6.03 7.12
N ASP A 351 -27.53 7.08 6.38
CA ASP A 351 -28.92 7.33 6.03
C ASP A 351 -29.50 6.24 5.12
N ALA A 352 -28.70 5.66 4.22
CA ALA A 352 -29.10 4.52 3.39
C ALA A 352 -29.29 3.22 4.21
N LEU A 353 -28.44 2.98 5.22
CA LEU A 353 -28.60 1.87 6.15
C LEU A 353 -29.89 1.99 6.98
N ILE A 354 -30.15 3.18 7.52
CA ILE A 354 -31.34 3.46 8.34
C ILE A 354 -32.61 3.36 7.49
N ALA A 355 -32.61 3.95 6.29
CA ALA A 355 -33.77 3.96 5.40
C ALA A 355 -34.22 2.56 4.94
N GLY A 356 -33.33 1.57 4.95
CA GLY A 356 -33.65 0.24 4.41
C GLY A 356 -33.11 -0.01 3.00
N ASP A 357 -32.59 1.02 2.32
CA ASP A 357 -32.07 0.94 0.95
C ASP A 357 -30.89 -0.05 0.84
N LEU A 358 -30.10 -0.15 1.91
CA LEU A 358 -29.04 -1.15 2.05
C LEU A 358 -29.52 -2.30 2.95
N TYR A 359 -29.15 -3.53 2.58
CA TYR A 359 -29.60 -4.77 3.22
C TYR A 359 -31.13 -4.90 3.25
N GLU A 360 -31.77 -4.79 2.09
CA GLU A 360 -33.23 -4.91 1.94
C GLU A 360 -33.78 -6.25 2.46
N ASP A 361 -33.00 -7.33 2.36
CA ASP A 361 -33.36 -8.67 2.83
C ASP A 361 -33.55 -8.76 4.36
N TYR A 362 -33.08 -7.76 5.11
CA TYR A 362 -33.21 -7.72 6.56
C TYR A 362 -34.45 -6.91 6.99
N GLY A 363 -35.56 -7.62 7.26
CA GLY A 363 -36.91 -7.07 7.50
C GLY A 363 -37.13 -6.33 8.83
N VAL A 364 -36.15 -5.58 9.33
CA VAL A 364 -36.28 -4.73 10.53
C VAL A 364 -36.70 -3.31 10.14
N PRO A 365 -37.71 -2.71 10.82
CA PRO A 365 -38.18 -1.35 10.53
C PRO A 365 -37.11 -0.27 10.66
N GLN A 366 -37.26 0.81 9.88
CA GLN A 366 -36.36 1.97 9.90
C GLN A 366 -36.13 2.55 11.31
N THR A 367 -37.15 2.60 12.17
CA THR A 367 -37.04 3.11 13.54
C THR A 367 -36.13 2.25 14.42
N GLU A 368 -36.22 0.92 14.28
CA GLU A 368 -35.38 -0.02 15.03
C GLU A 368 -33.95 -0.05 14.51
N ARG A 369 -33.77 0.09 13.19
CA ARG A 369 -32.44 0.32 12.59
C ARG A 369 -31.81 1.60 13.13
N GLY A 370 -32.59 2.68 13.19
CA GLY A 370 -32.17 3.98 13.75
C GLY A 370 -31.75 3.88 15.22
N ASP A 371 -32.59 3.29 16.07
CA ASP A 371 -32.29 3.11 17.49
C ASP A 371 -31.03 2.23 17.70
N ALA A 372 -30.87 1.17 16.91
CA ALA A 372 -29.66 0.35 16.96
C ALA A 372 -28.40 1.15 16.60
N VAL A 373 -28.46 1.98 15.57
CA VAL A 373 -27.35 2.86 15.18
C VAL A 373 -27.00 3.86 16.29
N GLU A 374 -27.99 4.42 17.00
CA GLU A 374 -27.73 5.32 18.14
C GLU A 374 -27.05 4.59 19.32
N VAL A 375 -27.52 3.39 19.70
CA VAL A 375 -26.87 2.58 20.75
C VAL A 375 -25.42 2.26 20.38
N LEU A 376 -25.18 1.82 19.14
CA LEU A 376 -23.83 1.53 18.66
C LEU A 376 -22.96 2.78 18.58
N SER A 377 -23.53 3.96 18.33
CA SER A 377 -22.81 5.24 18.32
C SER A 377 -22.35 5.67 19.71
N ALA A 378 -23.17 5.45 20.73
CA ALA A 378 -22.76 5.65 22.13
C ALA A 378 -21.64 4.69 22.53
N LEU A 379 -21.77 3.39 22.22
CA LEU A 379 -20.71 2.39 22.44
C LEU A 379 -19.43 2.75 21.70
N ALA A 380 -19.53 3.22 20.45
CA ALA A 380 -18.39 3.67 19.67
C ALA A 380 -17.63 4.79 20.37
N CYS A 381 -18.34 5.82 20.87
CA CYS A 381 -17.76 6.96 21.58
C CYS A 381 -17.04 6.55 22.89
N ILE A 382 -17.61 5.60 23.64
CA ILE A 382 -16.95 5.02 24.82
C ILE A 382 -15.66 4.27 24.42
N GLY A 383 -15.72 3.47 23.36
CA GLY A 383 -14.54 2.78 22.82
C GLY A 383 -13.44 3.73 22.36
N LEU A 384 -13.80 4.88 21.77
CA LEU A 384 -12.84 5.92 21.38
C LEU A 384 -12.12 6.52 22.59
N GLY A 385 -12.85 6.82 23.68
CA GLY A 385 -12.25 7.29 24.93
C GLY A 385 -11.27 6.29 25.55
N ASN A 386 -11.53 4.99 25.37
CA ASN A 386 -10.67 3.91 25.85
C ASN A 386 -9.59 3.46 24.85
N ASN A 387 -9.50 4.07 23.66
CA ASN A 387 -8.62 3.66 22.55
C ASN A 387 -8.77 2.17 22.17
N ARG A 388 -10.01 1.66 22.08
CA ARG A 388 -10.33 0.25 21.76
C ARG A 388 -11.44 0.11 20.71
N LEU A 389 -11.28 -0.87 19.81
CA LEU A 389 -12.30 -1.27 18.83
C LEU A 389 -13.35 -2.24 19.38
N ARG A 390 -13.03 -2.93 20.47
CA ARG A 390 -13.93 -3.84 21.19
C ARG A 390 -14.45 -3.13 22.43
N VAL A 391 -15.77 -3.10 22.58
CA VAL A 391 -16.46 -2.43 23.68
C VAL A 391 -17.42 -3.43 24.31
N ARG A 392 -17.37 -3.56 25.63
CA ARG A 392 -18.27 -4.47 26.35
C ARG A 392 -19.62 -3.80 26.56
N THR A 393 -20.70 -4.57 26.49
CA THR A 393 -22.07 -4.09 26.75
C THR A 393 -22.17 -3.43 28.14
N ALA A 394 -21.49 -4.03 29.13
CA ALA A 394 -21.46 -3.54 30.50
C ALA A 394 -20.78 -2.16 30.66
N GLU A 395 -19.94 -1.72 29.71
CA GLU A 395 -19.29 -0.41 29.76
C GLU A 395 -20.29 0.73 29.50
N LEU A 396 -21.42 0.45 28.83
CA LEU A 396 -22.50 1.43 28.62
C LEU A 396 -23.25 1.70 29.94
N ALA A 397 -23.68 0.64 30.63
CA ALA A 397 -24.35 0.70 31.93
C ALA A 397 -23.37 1.13 33.06
N GLY A 398 -22.10 0.79 32.91
CA GLY A 398 -20.96 1.09 33.79
C GLY A 398 -21.05 0.50 35.19
N LYS A 399 -20.01 0.76 36.01
CA LYS A 399 -19.99 0.38 37.43
C LYS A 399 -20.48 1.54 38.29
N ALA A 400 -21.26 1.24 39.33
CA ALA A 400 -21.88 2.24 40.21
C ALA A 400 -20.87 3.19 40.91
N ASP A 401 -19.60 2.76 41.05
CA ASP A 401 -18.58 3.47 41.83
C ASP A 401 -17.53 4.26 41.00
N GLU A 402 -17.61 4.28 39.66
CA GLU A 402 -16.64 5.02 38.83
C GLU A 402 -17.18 6.40 38.40
N PRO A 403 -16.52 7.52 38.77
CA PRO A 403 -16.91 8.86 38.37
C PRO A 403 -16.55 9.13 36.91
N ASP A 404 -17.38 8.66 35.97
CA ASP A 404 -17.25 8.94 34.54
C ASP A 404 -18.35 9.93 34.11
N ALA A 405 -18.05 11.23 34.16
CA ALA A 405 -19.01 12.28 33.80
C ALA A 405 -19.30 12.27 32.29
N GLY A 406 -18.29 12.04 31.45
CA GLY A 406 -18.44 11.89 30.00
C GLY A 406 -19.42 10.78 29.62
N ARG A 407 -19.30 9.59 30.21
CA ARG A 407 -20.26 8.49 29.99
C ARG A 407 -21.68 8.84 30.42
N ARG A 408 -21.87 9.55 31.53
CA ARG A 408 -23.21 9.99 31.97
C ARG A 408 -23.85 10.95 30.98
N TRP A 409 -23.08 11.88 30.41
CA TRP A 409 -23.56 12.76 29.34
C TRP A 409 -23.92 11.98 28.07
N ILE A 410 -23.10 10.99 27.68
CA ILE A 410 -23.39 10.09 26.55
C ILE A 410 -24.69 9.32 26.80
N MET A 411 -24.88 8.75 27.99
CA MET A 411 -26.10 8.01 28.35
C MET A 411 -27.35 8.90 28.38
N GLN A 412 -27.23 10.12 28.90
CA GLN A 412 -28.33 11.09 28.90
C GLN A 412 -28.74 11.48 27.47
N GLU A 413 -27.77 11.72 26.60
CA GLU A 413 -28.00 12.02 25.19
C GLU A 413 -28.55 10.80 24.44
N LEU A 414 -28.11 9.59 24.77
CA LEU A 414 -28.63 8.35 24.18
C LEU A 414 -30.10 8.15 24.53
N GLY A 415 -30.46 8.29 25.81
CA GLY A 415 -31.84 8.18 26.26
C GLY A 415 -32.78 9.21 25.63
N SER A 416 -32.27 10.37 25.19
CA SER A 416 -33.07 11.39 24.51
C SER A 416 -33.29 11.13 23.01
N ARG A 417 -32.43 10.30 22.39
CA ARG A 417 -32.45 9.98 20.96
C ARG A 417 -33.18 8.69 20.62
N LEU A 418 -33.30 7.76 21.57
CA LEU A 418 -33.96 6.47 21.37
C LEU A 418 -35.48 6.61 21.38
N HIS A 419 -36.16 5.87 20.50
CA HIS A 419 -37.62 5.88 20.38
C HIS A 419 -38.27 4.66 21.04
N LYS A 420 -37.68 3.47 20.86
CA LYS A 420 -38.22 2.17 21.27
C LYS A 420 -37.29 1.40 22.22
N LEU A 421 -35.98 1.45 22.00
CA LEU A 421 -35.01 0.71 22.84
C LEU A 421 -34.71 1.46 24.16
N ASP A 422 -34.55 0.73 25.26
CA ASP A 422 -34.07 1.28 26.54
C ASP A 422 -32.56 0.99 26.71
N PRO A 423 -31.69 2.01 26.83
CA PRO A 423 -30.25 1.80 27.00
C PRO A 423 -29.88 1.22 28.37
N GLY A 424 -30.79 1.25 29.35
CA GLY A 424 -30.63 0.59 30.65
C GLY A 424 -30.96 -0.91 30.64
N ASN A 425 -31.63 -1.40 29.59
CA ASN A 425 -32.04 -2.79 29.46
C ASN A 425 -31.00 -3.60 28.65
N PRO A 426 -30.30 -4.58 29.26
CA PRO A 426 -29.30 -5.39 28.54
C PRO A 426 -29.85 -6.15 27.33
N GLN A 427 -31.14 -6.51 27.32
CA GLN A 427 -31.75 -7.22 26.19
C GLN A 427 -31.91 -6.32 24.97
N ASP A 428 -32.30 -5.05 25.17
CA ASP A 428 -32.47 -4.07 24.10
C ASP A 428 -31.12 -3.65 23.52
N VAL A 429 -30.09 -3.53 24.37
CA VAL A 429 -28.71 -3.36 23.90
C VAL A 429 -28.28 -4.59 23.11
N GLY A 430 -28.52 -5.81 23.61
CA GLY A 430 -28.22 -7.05 22.88
C GLY A 430 -28.97 -7.19 21.53
N LEU A 431 -30.16 -6.61 21.42
CA LEU A 431 -30.90 -6.50 20.15
C LEU A 431 -30.19 -5.53 19.20
N ALA A 432 -29.80 -4.34 19.68
CA ALA A 432 -29.02 -3.38 18.89
C ALA A 432 -27.68 -3.97 18.40
N GLU A 433 -27.00 -4.77 19.22
CA GLU A 433 -25.78 -5.49 18.84
C GLU A 433 -26.03 -6.51 17.73
N THR A 434 -27.18 -7.20 17.78
CA THR A 434 -27.59 -8.19 16.77
C THR A 434 -27.95 -7.51 15.46
N THR A 435 -28.76 -6.46 15.51
CA THR A 435 -29.10 -5.60 14.35
C THR A 435 -27.84 -5.01 13.74
N GLY A 436 -26.91 -4.51 14.54
CA GLY A 436 -25.60 -4.01 14.08
C GLY A 436 -24.74 -5.06 13.41
N GLY A 437 -24.84 -6.32 13.85
CA GLY A 437 -24.21 -7.47 13.22
C GLY A 437 -24.74 -7.74 11.82
N GLU A 438 -26.06 -7.69 11.66
CA GLU A 438 -26.72 -7.91 10.37
C GLU A 438 -26.54 -6.73 9.41
N LEU A 439 -26.42 -5.50 9.92
CA LEU A 439 -26.06 -4.31 9.13
C LEU A 439 -24.55 -4.18 8.85
N ASN A 440 -23.74 -5.17 9.25
CA ASN A 440 -22.28 -5.21 9.08
C ASN A 440 -21.54 -3.99 9.68
N LEU A 441 -22.08 -3.43 10.77
CA LEU A 441 -21.45 -2.34 11.53
C LEU A 441 -20.49 -2.89 12.60
N VAL A 442 -20.88 -4.02 13.21
CA VAL A 442 -20.17 -4.67 14.30
C VAL A 442 -20.13 -6.19 14.12
N VAL A 443 -19.19 -6.85 14.78
CA VAL A 443 -19.22 -8.29 15.02
C VAL A 443 -19.64 -8.48 16.47
N LYS A 444 -20.74 -9.21 16.68
CA LYS A 444 -21.24 -9.54 18.01
C LYS A 444 -20.36 -10.61 18.66
N HIS A 445 -19.90 -10.35 19.87
CA HIS A 445 -19.25 -11.31 20.75
C HIS A 445 -20.16 -11.63 21.94
N GLN A 446 -19.76 -12.59 22.79
CA GLN A 446 -20.56 -12.99 23.96
C GLN A 446 -20.83 -11.82 24.93
N ASP A 447 -19.83 -10.94 25.13
CA ASP A 447 -19.89 -9.84 26.13
C ASP A 447 -19.77 -8.43 25.50
N GLY A 448 -20.28 -8.25 24.28
CA GLY A 448 -20.33 -6.94 23.62
C GLY A 448 -20.01 -6.97 22.14
N VAL A 449 -19.57 -5.82 21.62
CA VAL A 449 -19.38 -5.61 20.18
C VAL A 449 -17.96 -5.25 19.83
N ARG A 450 -17.56 -5.66 18.64
CA ARG A 450 -16.35 -5.19 17.98
C ARG A 450 -16.74 -4.46 16.71
N PHE A 451 -16.30 -3.22 16.54
CA PHE A 451 -16.53 -2.52 15.27
C PHE A 451 -15.79 -3.21 14.14
N VAL A 452 -16.50 -3.44 13.02
CA VAL A 452 -15.95 -4.09 11.83
C VAL A 452 -14.76 -3.30 11.30
N HIS A 453 -14.88 -1.96 11.33
CA HIS A 453 -13.86 -1.06 10.82
C HIS A 453 -13.67 0.17 11.72
N GLY A 454 -12.42 0.61 11.91
CA GLY A 454 -12.10 1.78 12.76
C GLY A 454 -12.69 3.10 12.24
N VAL A 455 -12.90 3.23 10.92
CA VAL A 455 -13.61 4.39 10.34
C VAL A 455 -15.09 4.40 10.72
N VAL A 456 -15.73 3.23 10.83
CA VAL A 456 -17.13 3.12 11.28
C VAL A 456 -17.23 3.55 12.73
N GLN A 457 -16.32 3.08 13.59
CA GLN A 457 -16.27 3.54 14.98
C GLN A 457 -16.00 5.05 15.07
N ALA A 458 -15.07 5.58 14.29
CA ALA A 458 -14.75 7.01 14.30
C ALA A 458 -15.97 7.86 13.89
N TYR A 459 -16.71 7.45 12.86
CA TYR A 459 -17.92 8.12 12.41
C TYR A 459 -19.06 8.04 13.43
N LEU A 460 -19.40 6.83 13.87
CA LEU A 460 -20.48 6.61 14.83
C LEU A 460 -20.18 7.30 16.17
N GLY A 461 -18.93 7.21 16.63
CA GLY A 461 -18.48 7.89 17.85
C GLY A 461 -18.47 9.41 17.72
N ALA A 462 -18.17 9.97 16.54
CA ALA A 462 -18.22 11.42 16.31
C ALA A 462 -19.61 12.01 16.56
N ARG A 463 -20.69 11.23 16.41
CA ARG A 463 -22.09 11.63 16.69
C ARG A 463 -22.37 11.96 18.15
N TYR A 464 -21.55 11.47 19.07
CA TYR A 464 -21.68 11.64 20.52
C TYR A 464 -20.53 12.45 21.14
N LEU A 465 -19.56 12.93 20.33
CA LEU A 465 -18.46 13.75 20.83
C LEU A 465 -18.93 15.06 21.47
N THR A 466 -20.03 15.66 21.00
CA THR A 466 -20.61 16.85 21.66
C THR A 466 -20.96 16.59 23.13
N ALA A 467 -21.49 15.41 23.45
CA ALA A 467 -21.83 15.03 24.82
C ALA A 467 -20.59 14.64 25.62
N ALA A 468 -19.69 13.85 25.01
CA ALA A 468 -18.45 13.39 25.66
C ALA A 468 -17.52 14.54 26.03
N LEU A 469 -17.35 15.53 25.13
CA LEU A 469 -16.46 16.68 25.32
C LEU A 469 -16.98 17.71 26.33
N ARG A 470 -18.14 17.48 26.98
CA ARG A 470 -18.57 18.23 28.16
C ARG A 470 -17.73 17.89 29.40
N ASP A 471 -17.11 16.73 29.39
CA ASP A 471 -16.15 16.31 30.40
C ASP A 471 -14.74 16.56 29.86
N ASP A 472 -14.03 17.51 30.47
CA ASP A 472 -12.66 17.83 30.09
C ASP A 472 -11.71 16.63 30.27
N GLY A 473 -12.07 15.71 31.19
CA GLY A 473 -11.34 14.48 31.48
C GLY A 473 -11.46 13.38 30.43
N PHE A 474 -12.45 13.45 29.52
CA PHE A 474 -12.61 12.46 28.45
C PHE A 474 -11.37 12.39 27.55
N LEU A 475 -10.88 13.55 27.12
CA LEU A 475 -9.68 13.64 26.28
C LEU A 475 -8.40 13.40 27.08
N ASP A 476 -8.33 13.81 28.35
CA ASP A 476 -7.16 13.54 29.21
C ASP A 476 -6.95 12.03 29.39
N HIS A 477 -8.04 11.29 29.61
CA HIS A 477 -8.03 9.84 29.69
C HIS A 477 -7.61 9.20 28.37
N ALA A 478 -8.13 9.69 27.24
CA ALA A 478 -7.81 9.16 25.92
C ALA A 478 -6.38 9.47 25.46
N PHE A 479 -5.79 10.60 25.87
CA PHE A 479 -4.41 10.95 25.56
C PHE A 479 -3.38 10.29 26.50
N SER A 480 -3.75 9.99 27.74
CA SER A 480 -2.84 9.36 28.72
C SER A 480 -2.76 7.84 28.61
N ARG A 481 -3.82 7.14 28.19
CA ARG A 481 -3.80 5.68 28.04
C ARG A 481 -3.07 5.20 26.78
N ASN A 482 -2.45 4.02 26.87
CA ASN A 482 -1.80 3.31 25.75
C ASN A 482 -0.74 4.14 24.98
N GLY A 483 -0.14 5.14 25.63
CA GLY A 483 0.93 5.96 25.04
C GLY A 483 0.47 7.02 24.02
N GLY A 484 -0.81 7.39 24.01
CA GLY A 484 -1.36 8.46 23.17
C GLY A 484 -2.69 8.12 22.50
N PRO A 485 -3.29 9.07 21.75
CA PRO A 485 -4.58 8.85 21.09
C PRO A 485 -4.52 7.77 20.01
N SER A 486 -5.61 7.00 19.91
CA SER A 486 -5.85 6.10 18.78
C SER A 486 -6.06 6.88 17.47
N ARG A 487 -5.78 6.23 16.34
CA ARG A 487 -6.03 6.83 15.01
C ARG A 487 -7.54 7.03 14.78
N GLU A 488 -8.35 6.14 15.36
CA GLU A 488 -9.80 6.20 15.34
C GLU A 488 -10.33 7.44 16.07
N LEU A 489 -9.76 7.80 17.23
CA LEU A 489 -10.12 9.04 17.93
C LEU A 489 -9.74 10.28 17.13
N LEU A 490 -8.51 10.32 16.59
CA LEU A 490 -8.08 11.45 15.74
C LEU A 490 -9.00 11.61 14.51
N ALA A 491 -9.36 10.51 13.86
CA ALA A 491 -10.33 10.52 12.77
C ALA A 491 -11.71 11.02 13.22
N ALA A 492 -12.21 10.59 14.39
CA ALA A 492 -13.48 11.06 14.93
C ALA A 492 -13.49 12.58 15.19
N LEU A 493 -12.39 13.12 15.73
CA LEU A 493 -12.24 14.56 15.96
C LEU A 493 -12.22 15.35 14.64
N THR A 494 -11.56 14.84 13.59
CA THR A 494 -11.58 15.47 12.25
C THR A 494 -12.98 15.44 11.63
N LEU A 495 -13.72 14.34 11.75
CA LEU A 495 -15.10 14.22 11.26
C LEU A 495 -16.05 15.14 12.04
N TYR A 496 -15.90 15.21 13.36
CA TYR A 496 -16.66 16.13 14.20
C TYR A 496 -16.49 17.60 13.78
N ALA A 497 -15.25 18.03 13.47
CA ALA A 497 -14.99 19.39 13.01
C ALA A 497 -15.66 19.71 11.67
N GLN A 498 -15.90 18.70 10.82
CA GLN A 498 -16.56 18.85 9.51
C GLN A 498 -18.08 18.79 9.57
N SER A 499 -18.67 18.36 10.69
CA SER A 499 -20.12 18.22 10.85
C SER A 499 -20.92 19.54 10.81
N ASP A 500 -20.24 20.69 10.86
CA ASP A 500 -20.82 22.06 10.82
C ASP A 500 -22.00 22.24 11.80
N GLY A 501 -21.90 21.63 12.99
CA GLY A 501 -22.91 21.71 14.05
C GLY A 501 -24.11 20.77 13.88
N THR A 502 -24.04 19.79 12.97
CA THR A 502 -25.11 18.79 12.78
C THR A 502 -25.45 18.07 14.09
N PHE A 503 -24.47 17.82 14.95
CA PHE A 503 -24.67 17.17 16.24
C PHE A 503 -25.13 18.11 17.36
N GLU A 504 -25.02 19.43 17.20
CA GLU A 504 -25.59 20.41 18.14
C GLU A 504 -27.13 20.44 18.01
N ARG A 505 -27.67 20.08 16.83
CA ARG A 505 -29.12 20.06 16.54
C ARG A 505 -29.92 19.13 17.45
N HIS A 506 -29.28 18.06 17.95
CA HIS A 506 -29.93 17.05 18.78
C HIS A 506 -30.09 17.49 20.25
N ASP A 507 -29.23 18.40 20.70
CA ASP A 507 -29.26 19.05 22.02
C ASP A 507 -30.46 20.01 22.17
N ALA A 508 -30.85 20.70 21.10
CA ALA A 508 -31.88 21.74 21.12
C ALA A 508 -33.33 21.23 21.11
N ARG A 509 -33.58 19.94 20.83
CA ARG A 509 -34.94 19.33 20.89
C ARG A 509 -35.50 19.33 22.32
N GLN A 510 -34.62 19.37 23.34
CA GLN A 510 -35.00 19.47 24.76
C GLN A 510 -35.60 20.83 25.16
N GLN A 511 -35.27 21.96 24.50
CA GLN A 511 -35.73 23.28 24.95
C GLN A 511 -37.11 23.69 24.42
N ARG A 512 -37.79 22.88 23.59
CA ARG A 512 -39.03 23.29 22.90
C ARG A 512 -40.23 22.34 23.00
N LEU A 513 -40.27 21.48 24.02
CA LEU A 513 -41.49 20.75 24.39
C LEU A 513 -42.38 21.58 25.35
N LEU A 514 -42.80 22.77 24.90
CA LEU A 514 -44.02 23.43 25.37
C LEU A 514 -45.05 23.40 24.23
N PRO A 515 -46.32 23.06 24.51
CA PRO A 515 -47.28 22.72 23.46
C PRO A 515 -47.68 23.99 22.68
N ARG A 516 -47.44 24.01 21.36
CA ARG A 516 -48.03 25.01 20.47
C ARG A 516 -48.92 24.34 19.45
N LEU A 517 -50.22 24.50 19.70
CA LEU A 517 -51.33 24.17 18.82
C LEU A 517 -51.25 24.94 17.48
N ARG A 518 -51.52 24.18 16.41
CA ARG A 518 -52.12 24.53 15.09
C ARG A 518 -51.59 25.71 14.26
N GLY A 519 -51.34 25.41 12.99
CA GLY A 519 -51.58 26.32 11.85
C GLY A 519 -50.74 26.01 10.60
N ARG A 520 -51.37 25.57 9.50
CA ARG A 520 -50.77 25.25 8.18
C ARG A 520 -50.30 26.49 7.38
N LEU A 521 -49.67 27.46 8.03
CA LEU A 521 -49.05 28.65 7.40
C LEU A 521 -47.56 28.82 7.81
N GLY A 522 -46.95 27.79 8.40
CA GLY A 522 -45.62 27.86 9.05
C GLY A 522 -44.39 27.60 8.17
N ASP A 523 -44.55 27.13 6.93
CA ASP A 523 -43.39 26.65 6.14
C ASP A 523 -42.56 27.77 5.48
N LEU A 524 -43.14 28.97 5.29
CA LEU A 524 -42.40 30.14 4.78
C LEU A 524 -41.70 30.93 5.90
N ALA A 525 -42.20 30.89 7.13
CA ALA A 525 -41.61 31.60 8.28
C ALA A 525 -40.57 30.78 9.07
N ARG A 526 -40.47 29.46 8.84
CA ARG A 526 -39.46 28.58 9.49
C ARG A 526 -38.07 28.68 8.86
N ARG A 527 -37.97 28.90 7.55
CA ARG A 527 -36.70 28.93 6.80
C ARG A 527 -35.68 29.97 7.32
N PRO A 528 -36.04 31.21 7.68
CA PRO A 528 -35.09 32.19 8.20
C PRO A 528 -34.54 31.79 9.59
N VAL A 529 -35.40 31.23 10.45
CA VAL A 529 -35.04 30.84 11.83
C VAL A 529 -34.16 29.60 11.86
N GLU A 530 -34.40 28.64 10.96
CA GLU A 530 -33.55 27.45 10.83
C GLU A 530 -32.18 27.79 10.23
N ALA A 531 -32.11 28.72 9.28
CA ALA A 531 -30.83 29.19 8.72
C ALA A 531 -29.98 29.92 9.77
N ASP A 532 -30.58 30.79 10.60
CA ASP A 532 -29.87 31.53 11.64
C ASP A 532 -29.36 30.61 12.78
N ARG A 533 -30.14 29.57 13.12
CA ARG A 533 -29.71 28.52 14.06
C ARG A 533 -28.59 27.64 13.54
N ARG A 534 -28.71 27.12 12.31
CA ARG A 534 -27.61 26.36 11.69
C ARG A 534 -26.33 27.18 11.67
N SER A 535 -26.46 28.49 11.45
CA SER A 535 -25.33 29.44 11.52
C SER A 535 -24.79 29.63 12.94
N HIS A 536 -25.62 29.54 13.98
CA HIS A 536 -25.17 29.56 15.39
C HIS A 536 -24.43 28.26 15.75
N ASP A 537 -25.02 27.10 15.48
CA ASP A 537 -24.45 25.78 15.78
C ASP A 537 -23.10 25.60 15.09
N ALA A 538 -23.02 25.97 13.81
CA ALA A 538 -21.78 26.02 13.05
C ALA A 538 -20.70 26.91 13.70
N ARG A 539 -21.08 28.05 14.29
CA ARG A 539 -20.15 28.93 15.01
C ARG A 539 -19.65 28.29 16.30
N VAL A 540 -20.52 27.62 17.06
CA VAL A 540 -20.17 26.90 18.30
C VAL A 540 -19.20 25.76 17.99
N THR A 541 -19.51 24.92 17.00
CA THR A 541 -18.65 23.81 16.58
C THR A 541 -17.30 24.31 16.07
N ARG A 542 -17.24 25.42 15.32
CA ARG A 542 -15.95 26.02 14.90
C ARG A 542 -15.13 26.54 16.08
N ALA A 543 -15.76 27.14 17.08
CA ALA A 543 -15.07 27.60 18.29
C ALA A 543 -14.47 26.41 19.07
N ARG A 544 -15.26 25.35 19.27
CA ARG A 544 -14.78 24.09 19.87
C ARG A 544 -13.66 23.45 19.06
N SER A 545 -13.81 23.39 17.74
CA SER A 545 -12.78 22.84 16.82
C SER A 545 -11.47 23.62 16.91
N THR A 546 -11.54 24.96 17.04
CA THR A 546 -10.33 25.79 17.25
C THR A 546 -9.65 25.46 18.58
N ALA A 547 -10.42 25.22 19.65
CA ALA A 547 -9.88 24.80 20.95
C ALA A 547 -9.27 23.39 20.88
N LEU A 548 -9.93 22.45 20.18
CA LEU A 548 -9.41 21.09 19.94
C LEU A 548 -8.09 21.10 19.18
N ALA A 549 -7.98 21.90 18.11
CA ALA A 549 -6.73 22.04 17.36
C ALA A 549 -5.58 22.56 18.24
N ARG A 550 -5.86 23.52 19.14
CA ARG A 550 -4.87 24.01 20.12
C ARG A 550 -4.49 22.96 21.16
N ARG A 551 -5.45 22.16 21.65
CA ARG A 551 -5.18 21.08 22.59
C ARG A 551 -4.30 20.00 21.96
N LEU A 552 -4.64 19.54 20.75
CA LEU A 552 -3.82 18.60 19.99
C LEU A 552 -2.41 19.13 19.76
N LEU A 553 -2.27 20.43 19.52
CA LEU A 553 -0.96 21.06 19.36
C LEU A 553 -0.13 20.96 20.64
N THR A 554 -0.70 21.28 21.80
CA THR A 554 -0.02 21.17 23.10
C THR A 554 0.41 19.73 23.40
N GLU A 555 -0.50 18.77 23.20
CA GLU A 555 -0.23 17.34 23.42
C GLU A 555 0.81 16.78 22.46
N ALA A 556 0.80 17.21 21.19
CA ALA A 556 1.78 16.80 20.18
C ALA A 556 3.20 17.23 20.54
N VAL A 557 3.37 18.42 21.13
CA VAL A 557 4.68 18.90 21.60
C VAL A 557 5.13 18.17 22.87
N GLY A 558 4.18 17.78 23.73
CA GLY A 558 4.47 17.12 25.01
C GLY A 558 4.70 15.60 24.93
N THR A 559 4.25 14.92 23.88
CA THR A 559 4.37 13.46 23.78
C THR A 559 5.79 12.99 23.43
N ALA A 560 6.24 11.92 24.10
CA ALA A 560 7.50 11.25 23.77
C ALA A 560 7.40 10.37 22.50
N ASN A 561 6.18 9.98 22.10
CA ASN A 561 5.97 9.13 20.94
C ASN A 561 5.96 9.97 19.65
N ARG A 562 7.09 9.94 18.92
CA ARG A 562 7.33 10.70 17.68
C ARG A 562 6.23 10.48 16.64
N THR A 563 5.81 9.23 16.39
CA THR A 563 4.78 8.91 15.39
C THR A 563 3.43 9.52 15.79
N LYS A 564 3.08 9.45 17.08
CA LYS A 564 1.82 10.01 17.59
C LYS A 564 1.81 11.53 17.57
N ALA A 565 2.94 12.18 17.87
CA ALA A 565 3.10 13.61 17.71
C ALA A 565 2.73 14.06 16.29
N VAL A 566 3.33 13.40 15.30
CA VAL A 566 3.12 13.69 13.87
C VAL A 566 1.67 13.46 13.44
N GLU A 567 1.03 12.37 13.90
CA GLU A 567 -0.39 12.10 13.66
C GLU A 567 -1.30 13.19 14.26
N MET A 568 -0.99 13.68 15.47
CA MET A 568 -1.75 14.76 16.11
C MET A 568 -1.60 16.11 15.38
N PHE A 569 -0.39 16.46 14.90
CA PHE A 569 -0.20 17.64 14.06
C PHE A 569 -1.01 17.56 12.77
N ALA A 570 -1.08 16.39 12.14
CA ALA A 570 -1.85 16.20 10.91
C ALA A 570 -3.35 16.40 11.17
N ALA A 571 -3.89 15.82 12.26
CA ALA A 571 -5.27 16.04 12.68
C ALA A 571 -5.55 17.51 13.01
N ALA A 572 -4.61 18.21 13.67
CA ALA A 572 -4.78 19.62 14.02
C ALA A 572 -4.89 20.52 12.78
N LEU A 573 -4.09 20.25 11.73
CA LEU A 573 -4.17 20.98 10.45
C LEU A 573 -5.50 20.79 9.73
N GLU A 574 -6.06 19.57 9.74
CA GLU A 574 -7.37 19.29 9.16
C GLU A 574 -8.51 19.96 9.95
N ILE A 575 -8.46 19.90 11.28
CA ILE A 575 -9.45 20.55 12.15
C ILE A 575 -9.39 22.08 12.01
N ASP A 576 -8.19 22.66 11.92
CA ASP A 576 -8.03 24.10 11.71
C ASP A 576 -8.53 24.55 10.33
N ALA A 577 -8.30 23.74 9.28
CA ALA A 577 -8.87 24.00 7.96
C ALA A 577 -10.41 24.03 8.01
N ALA A 578 -11.03 23.06 8.70
CA ALA A 578 -12.48 23.03 8.92
C ALA A 578 -12.98 24.25 9.72
N ALA A 579 -12.18 24.74 10.68
CA ALA A 579 -12.48 25.91 11.50
C ALA A 579 -12.22 27.27 10.79
N GLY A 580 -11.74 27.25 9.55
CA GLY A 580 -11.47 28.44 8.73
C GLY A 580 -10.08 29.04 8.93
N HIS A 581 -9.07 28.21 9.17
CA HIS A 581 -7.64 28.57 9.24
C HIS A 581 -7.31 29.64 10.29
N ARG A 582 -7.83 29.48 11.52
CA ARG A 582 -7.64 30.46 12.60
C ARG A 582 -6.31 30.31 13.31
N ALA A 583 -5.72 29.12 13.29
CA ALA A 583 -4.47 28.76 13.95
C ALA A 583 -3.40 28.24 12.97
N HIS A 584 -3.64 28.29 11.66
CA HIS A 584 -2.78 27.68 10.64
C HIS A 584 -1.29 28.04 10.77
N ARG A 585 -0.99 29.33 10.99
CA ARG A 585 0.39 29.81 11.20
C ARG A 585 1.00 29.24 12.48
N ALA A 586 0.29 29.30 13.60
CA ALA A 586 0.78 28.78 14.88
C ALA A 586 1.06 27.27 14.80
N ILE A 587 0.20 26.52 14.11
CA ILE A 587 0.40 25.09 13.87
C ILE A 587 1.64 24.87 12.99
N ALA A 588 1.79 25.63 11.90
CA ALA A 588 2.94 25.53 11.01
C ALA A 588 4.28 25.87 11.70
N GLU A 589 4.29 26.89 12.56
CA GLU A 589 5.45 27.27 13.38
C GLU A 589 5.83 26.16 14.35
N ALA A 590 4.86 25.63 15.10
CA ALA A 590 5.09 24.56 16.05
C ALA A 590 5.53 23.24 15.40
N VAL A 591 4.96 22.88 14.24
CA VAL A 591 5.41 21.73 13.44
C VAL A 591 6.87 21.91 13.06
N ARG A 592 7.26 23.08 12.55
CA ARG A 592 8.65 23.38 12.17
C ARG A 592 9.60 23.30 13.35
N GLU A 593 9.22 23.85 14.50
CA GLU A 593 10.06 23.86 15.71
C GLU A 593 10.25 22.46 16.30
N ALA A 594 9.21 21.62 16.23
CA ALA A 594 9.26 20.25 16.72
C ALA A 594 9.92 19.28 15.71
N TRP A 595 9.95 19.63 14.42
CA TRP A 595 10.45 18.77 13.34
C TRP A 595 11.84 18.15 13.56
N PRO A 596 12.86 18.87 14.07
CA PRO A 596 14.18 18.29 14.32
C PRO A 596 14.17 17.17 15.38
N ARG A 597 13.13 17.10 16.24
CA ARG A 597 12.97 16.03 17.23
C ARG A 597 12.35 14.75 16.64
N TYR A 598 11.81 14.83 15.42
CA TYR A 598 11.13 13.74 14.72
C TYR A 598 11.94 13.21 13.54
N GLN A 599 13.27 13.17 13.68
CA GLN A 599 14.12 12.50 12.71
C GLN A 599 14.07 10.99 12.92
N GLY A 600 14.03 10.26 11.81
CA GLY A 600 14.16 8.82 11.82
C GLY A 600 15.62 8.41 12.05
N ASP A 601 15.82 7.22 12.60
CA ASP A 601 17.13 6.57 12.71
C ASP A 601 17.53 5.82 11.42
N GLY A 602 16.75 6.00 10.35
CA GLY A 602 16.90 5.38 9.02
C GLY A 602 16.75 3.85 9.01
N SER A 603 16.25 3.27 10.11
CA SER A 603 15.89 1.86 10.16
C SER A 603 14.60 1.59 9.39
N VAL A 604 14.49 0.37 8.83
CA VAL A 604 13.23 -0.16 8.23
C VAL A 604 12.04 -0.08 9.21
N THR A 605 12.32 0.03 10.50
CA THR A 605 11.36 0.09 11.60
C THR A 605 10.88 1.49 11.98
N ASP A 606 11.51 2.53 11.44
CA ASP A 606 11.04 3.92 11.50
C ASP A 606 10.11 4.28 10.34
N ARG A 607 9.79 3.32 9.47
CA ARG A 607 8.81 3.48 8.39
C ARG A 607 7.42 3.97 8.86
N PRO A 608 6.86 3.57 10.02
CA PRO A 608 5.62 4.15 10.52
C PRO A 608 5.72 5.66 10.82
N LEU A 609 6.89 6.11 11.28
CA LEU A 609 7.17 7.54 11.50
C LEU A 609 7.32 8.24 10.14
N GLU A 610 8.03 7.64 9.18
CA GLU A 610 8.16 8.17 7.83
C GLU A 610 6.79 8.30 7.13
N ASP A 611 5.95 7.26 7.19
CA ASP A 611 4.58 7.27 6.67
C ASP A 611 3.75 8.38 7.33
N ALA A 612 3.87 8.57 8.65
CA ALA A 612 3.21 9.65 9.36
C ALA A 612 3.72 11.03 8.91
N LYS A 613 5.02 11.19 8.67
CA LYS A 613 5.63 12.45 8.18
C LYS A 613 5.16 12.77 6.76
N ILE A 614 5.15 11.78 5.88
CA ILE A 614 4.60 11.90 4.51
C ILE A 614 3.12 12.30 4.59
N ALA A 615 2.33 11.63 5.43
CA ALA A 615 0.92 11.96 5.63
C ALA A 615 0.73 13.40 6.15
N LEU A 616 1.53 13.85 7.12
CA LEU A 616 1.51 15.23 7.61
C LEU A 616 1.86 16.23 6.51
N VAL A 617 2.88 15.96 5.69
CA VAL A 617 3.24 16.80 4.53
C VAL A 617 2.08 16.91 3.54
N HIS A 618 1.39 15.80 3.25
CA HIS A 618 0.17 15.82 2.43
C HIS A 618 -0.92 16.69 3.07
N ARG A 619 -1.21 16.53 4.37
CA ARG A 619 -2.22 17.36 5.07
C ARG A 619 -1.86 18.82 5.15
N PHE A 620 -0.57 19.13 5.26
CA PHE A 620 -0.07 20.50 5.18
C PHE A 620 -0.36 21.10 3.80
N GLY A 621 -0.03 20.39 2.73
CA GLY A 621 -0.32 20.80 1.35
C GLY A 621 -1.82 20.98 1.10
N ASP A 622 -2.65 20.02 1.53
CA ASP A 622 -4.11 20.07 1.41
C ASP A 622 -4.69 21.30 2.14
N SER A 623 -4.32 21.49 3.40
CA SER A 623 -4.75 22.62 4.23
C SER A 623 -4.32 23.95 3.61
N ALA A 624 -3.10 24.04 3.07
CA ALA A 624 -2.61 25.23 2.40
C ALA A 624 -3.39 25.56 1.09
N ARG A 625 -3.87 24.56 0.35
CA ARG A 625 -4.68 24.78 -0.87
C ARG A 625 -6.13 25.19 -0.58
N LEU A 626 -6.69 24.72 0.53
CA LEU A 626 -8.03 25.12 0.99
C LEU A 626 -8.05 26.56 1.54
N PHE A 627 -6.88 27.14 1.80
CA PHE A 627 -6.74 28.47 2.35
C PHE A 627 -7.34 29.54 1.41
N ARG A 628 -8.41 30.20 1.85
CA ARG A 628 -9.05 31.33 1.16
C ARG A 628 -8.78 32.61 1.95
N PRO A 629 -8.04 33.61 1.42
CA PRO A 629 -7.87 34.88 2.10
C PRO A 629 -9.21 35.61 2.18
N ALA A 630 -9.54 36.19 3.34
CA ALA A 630 -10.71 37.06 3.47
C ALA A 630 -10.50 38.31 2.60
N SER A 631 -11.45 38.58 1.70
CA SER A 631 -11.35 39.60 0.64
C SER A 631 -11.13 41.05 1.13
N ALA A 632 -11.37 41.33 2.41
CA ALA A 632 -11.32 42.67 3.00
C ALA A 632 -10.05 42.99 3.83
N LEU A 633 -8.98 42.19 3.78
CA LEU A 633 -7.81 42.40 4.63
C LEU A 633 -6.74 43.32 4.02
N SER A 634 -6.18 44.20 4.86
CA SER A 634 -5.03 45.07 4.55
C SER A 634 -3.76 44.26 4.23
N THR A 635 -2.81 44.87 3.50
CA THR A 635 -1.60 44.20 3.00
C THR A 635 -0.72 43.56 4.09
N ARG A 636 -0.69 44.14 5.31
CA ARG A 636 0.02 43.55 6.47
C ARG A 636 -0.70 42.31 7.00
N CYS A 637 -2.02 42.38 7.17
CA CYS A 637 -2.84 41.24 7.60
C CYS A 637 -2.89 40.11 6.56
N ARG A 638 -2.63 40.39 5.28
CA ARG A 638 -2.50 39.37 4.23
C ARG A 638 -1.25 38.50 4.38
N ARG A 639 -0.12 39.01 4.90
CA ARG A 639 1.09 38.20 5.14
C ARG A 639 0.92 37.24 6.32
N ASP A 640 0.28 37.69 7.39
CA ASP A 640 -0.04 36.84 8.56
C ASP A 640 -1.12 35.80 8.26
N ARG A 641 -1.93 36.03 7.21
CA ARG A 641 -2.98 35.14 6.70
C ARG A 641 -2.70 34.72 5.27
N ALA A 642 -1.57 34.04 5.07
CA ALA A 642 -1.19 33.38 3.83
C ALA A 642 -1.04 31.86 4.05
N PRO A 643 -1.14 31.02 3.00
CA PRO A 643 -0.76 29.61 3.12
C PRO A 643 0.72 29.48 3.45
N GLN A 644 1.05 28.62 4.42
CA GLN A 644 2.39 28.59 5.04
C GLN A 644 3.40 27.70 4.28
N TYR A 645 3.42 27.77 2.95
CA TYR A 645 4.35 26.99 2.10
C TYR A 645 5.82 27.26 2.42
N ARG A 646 6.15 28.46 2.91
CA ARG A 646 7.50 28.81 3.36
C ARG A 646 7.96 27.92 4.52
N HIS A 647 7.10 27.65 5.50
CA HIS A 647 7.44 26.76 6.62
C HIS A 647 7.69 25.34 6.12
N LEU A 648 6.84 24.85 5.19
CA LEU A 648 7.00 23.54 4.57
C LEU A 648 8.31 23.42 3.77
N PHE A 649 8.75 24.46 3.06
CA PHE A 649 10.04 24.44 2.37
C PHE A 649 11.22 24.46 3.35
N LEU A 650 11.19 25.32 4.37
CA LEU A 650 12.31 25.52 5.29
C LEU A 650 12.53 24.33 6.24
N MET A 651 11.47 23.63 6.65
CA MET A 651 11.57 22.43 7.50
C MET A 651 12.26 21.26 6.78
N MET A 652 12.14 21.20 5.44
CA MET A 652 12.78 20.15 4.64
C MET A 652 14.30 20.35 4.52
N GLY A 653 14.83 21.51 4.94
CA GLY A 653 16.26 21.70 5.11
C GLY A 653 16.83 20.78 6.21
N ASP A 654 16.09 20.55 7.29
CA ASP A 654 16.52 19.73 8.43
C ASP A 654 16.08 18.26 8.32
N GLU A 655 15.33 17.92 7.26
CA GLU A 655 14.76 16.59 7.09
C GLU A 655 15.79 15.57 6.63
N THR A 656 15.91 14.45 7.35
CA THR A 656 16.80 13.34 6.95
C THR A 656 16.18 12.40 5.93
N SER A 657 14.86 12.13 6.00
CA SER A 657 14.16 11.25 5.06
C SER A 657 14.04 11.86 3.67
N TYR A 658 14.61 11.17 2.69
CA TYR A 658 14.47 11.50 1.27
C TYR A 658 13.01 11.52 0.82
N LEU A 659 12.21 10.52 1.22
CA LEU A 659 10.82 10.39 0.79
C LEU A 659 9.94 11.50 1.34
N SER A 660 10.20 11.96 2.56
CA SER A 660 9.52 13.12 3.14
C SER A 660 9.82 14.40 2.35
N ARG A 661 11.10 14.63 1.96
CA ARG A 661 11.48 15.77 1.12
C ARG A 661 10.86 15.70 -0.27
N LEU A 662 10.83 14.52 -0.88
CA LEU A 662 10.21 14.30 -2.18
C LEU A 662 8.69 14.57 -2.15
N ALA A 663 8.00 14.08 -1.10
CA ALA A 663 6.58 14.36 -0.89
C ALA A 663 6.32 15.86 -0.73
N ALA A 664 7.18 16.57 0.02
CA ALA A 664 7.06 18.01 0.20
C ALA A 664 7.27 18.78 -1.10
N ALA A 665 8.27 18.39 -1.92
CA ALA A 665 8.49 18.99 -3.23
C ALA A 665 7.24 18.88 -4.12
N ARG A 666 6.56 17.72 -4.14
CA ARG A 666 5.30 17.56 -4.87
C ARG A 666 4.19 18.45 -4.33
N GLN A 667 4.01 18.52 -3.01
CA GLN A 667 2.97 19.36 -2.41
C GLN A 667 3.21 20.86 -2.66
N LEU A 668 4.47 21.30 -2.65
CA LEU A 668 4.87 22.67 -2.99
C LEU A 668 4.61 22.95 -4.47
N ALA A 669 4.94 22.02 -5.38
CA ALA A 669 4.67 22.17 -6.80
C ALA A 669 3.16 22.25 -7.11
N ILE A 670 2.33 21.39 -6.51
CA ILE A 670 0.87 21.39 -6.68
C ILE A 670 0.24 22.70 -6.14
N GLY A 671 0.91 23.39 -5.21
CA GLY A 671 0.45 24.69 -4.68
C GLY A 671 0.43 25.84 -5.70
N GLY A 672 1.02 25.66 -6.89
CA GLY A 672 0.95 26.61 -8.00
C GLY A 672 1.42 28.03 -7.62
N ASP A 673 0.69 29.04 -8.08
CA ASP A 673 1.01 30.45 -7.86
C ASP A 673 1.08 30.85 -6.37
N ALA A 674 0.30 30.22 -5.50
CA ALA A 674 0.35 30.50 -4.06
C ALA A 674 1.69 30.04 -3.45
N ALA A 675 2.19 28.88 -3.88
CA ALA A 675 3.49 28.37 -3.45
C ALA A 675 4.63 29.21 -4.05
N LEU A 676 4.57 29.52 -5.35
CA LEU A 676 5.58 30.35 -6.02
C LEU A 676 5.69 31.73 -5.37
N ARG A 677 4.56 32.38 -5.05
CA ARG A 677 4.53 33.64 -4.29
C ARG A 677 5.25 33.56 -2.95
N ALA A 678 5.02 32.48 -2.20
CA ALA A 678 5.61 32.28 -0.89
C ALA A 678 7.11 31.93 -0.93
N LEU A 679 7.61 31.44 -2.07
CA LEU A 679 8.95 30.85 -2.20
C LEU A 679 9.87 31.58 -3.17
N HIS A 680 9.42 32.53 -3.99
CA HIS A 680 10.22 33.13 -5.05
C HIS A 680 11.60 33.64 -4.58
N ASP A 681 11.66 34.27 -3.40
CA ASP A 681 12.91 34.73 -2.75
C ASP A 681 13.84 33.57 -2.37
N LEU A 682 13.28 32.42 -1.99
CA LEU A 682 14.02 31.23 -1.58
C LEU A 682 14.48 30.38 -2.77
N LEU A 683 13.75 30.43 -3.90
CA LEU A 683 14.07 29.71 -5.13
C LEU A 683 15.23 30.35 -5.90
N ASP A 684 15.53 31.63 -5.63
CA ASP A 684 16.61 32.38 -6.26
C ASP A 684 18.01 32.11 -5.66
N GLY A 685 18.10 31.29 -4.60
CA GLY A 685 19.38 30.91 -3.99
C GLY A 685 20.31 30.19 -4.98
N GLY A 686 21.57 30.65 -5.05
CA GLY A 686 22.65 29.99 -5.79
C GLY A 686 22.94 28.57 -5.30
N PRO A 687 23.77 27.78 -6.02
CA PRO A 687 24.15 26.44 -5.59
C PRO A 687 24.90 26.49 -4.26
N ASP A 688 25.71 27.54 -4.03
CA ASP A 688 26.53 27.69 -2.84
C ASP A 688 25.75 28.42 -1.74
N GLY A 689 25.00 27.66 -0.95
CA GLY A 689 24.49 28.17 0.32
C GLY A 689 25.64 28.31 1.31
N THR A 690 26.17 29.53 1.47
CA THR A 690 27.11 29.86 2.55
C THR A 690 26.34 29.91 3.87
N GLY A 691 26.27 28.78 4.57
CA GLY A 691 25.75 28.68 5.94
C GLY A 691 26.52 27.62 6.71
N ASP A 692 26.53 27.73 8.04
CA ASP A 692 27.29 26.86 8.95
C ASP A 692 26.88 25.36 8.91
N ASP A 693 25.80 25.00 8.21
CA ASP A 693 25.29 23.63 8.06
C ASP A 693 25.25 23.19 6.58
N ALA A 694 26.26 22.42 6.17
CA ALA A 694 26.44 21.89 4.82
C ALA A 694 25.32 20.91 4.40
N GLN A 695 24.75 20.14 5.33
CA GLN A 695 23.69 19.17 5.03
C GLN A 695 22.38 19.90 4.73
N ARG A 696 22.05 20.92 5.53
CA ARG A 696 20.88 21.77 5.30
C ARG A 696 20.96 22.48 3.95
N ALA A 697 22.13 23.04 3.60
CA ALA A 697 22.35 23.68 2.31
C ALA A 697 22.12 22.68 1.14
N THR A 698 22.63 21.46 1.27
CA THR A 698 22.45 20.37 0.30
C THR A 698 20.99 20.00 0.10
N ASN A 699 20.24 19.83 1.20
CA ASN A 699 18.82 19.49 1.17
C ASN A 699 17.99 20.59 0.48
N LEU A 700 18.25 21.85 0.80
CA LEU A 700 17.57 22.98 0.16
C LEU A 700 17.93 23.12 -1.33
N ARG A 701 19.18 22.84 -1.72
CA ARG A 701 19.61 22.80 -3.14
C ARG A 701 18.85 21.73 -3.92
N GLN A 702 18.74 20.53 -3.35
CA GLN A 702 17.97 19.42 -3.92
C GLN A 702 16.51 19.83 -4.14
N LEU A 703 15.85 20.43 -3.15
CA LEU A 703 14.47 20.92 -3.29
C LEU A 703 14.33 21.95 -4.40
N ARG A 704 15.23 22.94 -4.49
CA ARG A 704 15.19 23.97 -5.55
C ARG A 704 15.24 23.33 -6.94
N THR A 705 16.15 22.39 -7.15
CA THR A 705 16.30 21.71 -8.46
C THR A 705 15.12 20.79 -8.79
N TRP A 706 14.49 20.13 -7.81
CA TRP A 706 13.26 19.37 -8.02
C TRP A 706 12.06 20.27 -8.35
N LEU A 707 11.98 21.42 -7.70
CA LEU A 707 10.87 22.34 -7.82
C LEU A 707 10.90 23.18 -9.10
N ALA A 708 12.08 23.54 -9.62
CA ALA A 708 12.18 24.46 -10.75
C ALA A 708 11.35 24.03 -11.99
N PRO A 709 11.43 22.76 -12.46
CA PRO A 709 10.59 22.31 -13.57
C PRO A 709 9.10 22.20 -13.20
N ALA A 710 8.79 21.72 -11.99
CA ALA A 710 7.43 21.43 -11.57
C ALA A 710 6.62 22.71 -11.27
N ILE A 711 7.24 23.72 -10.65
CA ILE A 711 6.64 25.05 -10.41
C ILE A 711 6.43 25.79 -11.73
N PHE A 712 7.38 25.69 -12.68
CA PHE A 712 7.15 26.25 -14.02
C PHE A 712 5.91 25.64 -14.68
N LEU A 713 5.75 24.32 -14.55
CA LEU A 713 4.60 23.63 -15.10
C LEU A 713 3.27 23.99 -14.39
N SER A 714 3.28 24.16 -13.06
CA SER A 714 2.08 24.45 -12.27
C SER A 714 1.71 25.94 -12.16
N ALA A 715 2.61 26.85 -12.52
CA ALA A 715 2.33 28.28 -12.52
C ALA A 715 1.23 28.63 -13.53
N THR A 716 0.22 29.38 -13.08
CA THR A 716 -0.84 29.87 -13.95
C THR A 716 -0.42 31.21 -14.56
N GLY A 717 -0.79 31.42 -15.83
CA GLY A 717 -0.51 32.66 -16.55
C GLY A 717 -1.43 33.82 -16.17
N GLU A 718 -2.23 33.67 -15.10
CA GLU A 718 -3.24 34.63 -14.70
C GLU A 718 -2.59 35.89 -14.13
N GLN A 719 -3.03 37.04 -14.62
CA GLN A 719 -2.47 38.32 -14.21
C GLN A 719 -3.28 38.92 -13.07
N VAL A 720 -2.70 38.95 -11.87
CA VAL A 720 -3.26 39.68 -10.73
C VAL A 720 -2.74 41.12 -10.77
N PRO A 721 -3.61 42.15 -10.76
CA PRO A 721 -3.18 43.54 -10.77
C PRO A 721 -2.22 43.86 -9.62
N GLY A 722 -1.03 44.39 -9.94
CA GLY A 722 -0.01 44.76 -8.95
C GLY A 722 0.96 43.63 -8.56
N GLU A 723 0.80 42.42 -9.09
CA GLU A 723 1.76 41.32 -8.91
C GLU A 723 2.55 41.03 -10.21
N PRO A 724 3.80 40.52 -10.12
CA PRO A 724 4.54 40.11 -11.30
C PRO A 724 3.85 38.93 -12.00
N ARG A 725 4.14 38.75 -13.30
CA ARG A 725 3.67 37.58 -14.03
C ARG A 725 4.40 36.34 -13.53
N TRP A 726 3.77 35.59 -12.65
CA TRP A 726 4.38 34.44 -11.96
C TRP A 726 4.94 33.38 -12.92
N LEU A 727 4.26 33.12 -14.05
CA LEU A 727 4.77 32.23 -15.09
C LEU A 727 6.15 32.64 -15.65
N SER A 728 6.42 33.94 -15.84
CA SER A 728 7.74 34.37 -16.34
C SER A 728 8.82 34.25 -15.27
N VAL A 729 8.47 34.50 -14.01
CA VAL A 729 9.39 34.30 -12.87
C VAL A 729 9.80 32.83 -12.77
N ALA A 730 8.83 31.91 -12.88
CA ALA A 730 9.09 30.47 -12.84
C ALA A 730 9.94 30.01 -14.04
N ARG A 731 9.65 30.50 -15.25
CA ARG A 731 10.43 30.20 -16.45
C ARG A 731 11.88 30.66 -16.31
N GLU A 732 12.09 31.87 -15.81
CA GLU A 732 13.44 32.42 -15.63
C GLU A 732 14.22 31.67 -14.55
N ASN A 733 13.54 31.20 -13.49
CA ASN A 733 14.16 30.32 -12.51
C ASN A 733 14.62 28.98 -13.12
N LEU A 734 13.77 28.34 -13.92
CA LEU A 734 14.12 27.10 -14.63
C LEU A 734 15.29 27.30 -15.59
N ARG A 735 15.25 28.34 -16.42
CA ARG A 735 16.31 28.65 -17.38
C ARG A 735 17.65 28.86 -16.71
N ARG A 736 17.69 29.61 -15.60
CA ARG A 736 18.94 29.78 -14.82
C ARG A 736 19.55 28.45 -14.38
N TRP A 737 18.74 27.46 -14.01
CA TRP A 737 19.26 26.13 -13.66
C TRP A 737 19.74 25.34 -14.87
N VAL A 738 19.06 25.43 -16.02
CA VAL A 738 19.46 24.78 -17.26
C VAL A 738 20.73 25.41 -17.85
N ASP A 739 20.81 26.74 -17.88
CA ASP A 739 21.97 27.49 -18.36
C ASP A 739 23.23 27.16 -17.54
N ARG A 740 23.08 26.94 -16.23
CA ARG A 740 24.19 26.51 -15.36
C ARG A 740 24.81 25.19 -15.80
N LEU A 741 24.05 24.24 -16.34
CA LEU A 741 24.60 22.99 -16.86
C LEU A 741 25.60 23.22 -18.00
N ALA A 742 25.38 24.26 -18.80
CA ALA A 742 26.29 24.64 -19.87
C ALA A 742 27.50 25.43 -19.36
N THR A 743 27.28 26.36 -18.41
CA THR A 743 28.31 27.33 -18.00
C THR A 743 29.22 26.86 -16.87
N ASP A 744 28.78 25.92 -16.01
CA ASP A 744 29.53 25.48 -14.84
C ASP A 744 30.33 24.20 -15.15
N PRO A 745 31.66 24.28 -15.29
CA PRO A 745 32.48 23.13 -15.59
C PRO A 745 32.85 22.31 -14.35
N SER A 746 32.47 22.74 -13.14
CA SER A 746 32.90 22.14 -11.88
C SER A 746 32.43 20.69 -11.74
N ASP A 747 33.20 19.88 -11.01
CA ASP A 747 32.81 18.51 -10.74
C ASP A 747 31.55 18.41 -9.86
N THR A 748 31.38 19.39 -8.97
CA THR A 748 30.21 19.57 -8.11
C THR A 748 28.94 19.91 -8.89
N ALA A 749 29.06 20.39 -10.13
CA ALA A 749 27.91 20.64 -11.00
C ALA A 749 27.05 19.38 -11.22
N ARG A 750 27.69 18.21 -11.25
CA ARG A 750 27.01 16.92 -11.43
C ARG A 750 26.02 16.59 -10.32
N LEU A 751 26.20 17.13 -9.12
CA LEU A 751 25.28 16.89 -8.00
C LEU A 751 23.92 17.51 -8.25
N TYR A 752 23.88 18.78 -8.71
CA TYR A 752 22.62 19.42 -9.05
C TYR A 752 22.11 19.02 -10.43
N GLU A 753 22.97 18.54 -11.33
CA GLU A 753 22.57 17.91 -12.60
C GLU A 753 21.65 16.71 -12.35
N ILE A 754 22.05 15.80 -11.45
CA ILE A 754 21.28 14.62 -11.03
C ILE A 754 19.91 15.04 -10.48
N THR A 755 19.88 16.02 -9.58
CA THR A 755 18.63 16.43 -8.93
C THR A 755 17.75 17.25 -9.87
N LEU A 756 18.30 18.05 -10.78
CA LEU A 756 17.53 18.78 -11.79
C LEU A 756 16.90 17.83 -12.81
N ALA A 757 17.65 16.84 -13.30
CA ALA A 757 17.12 15.79 -14.18
C ALA A 757 15.97 15.03 -13.51
N GLN A 758 16.10 14.73 -12.22
CA GLN A 758 15.01 14.16 -11.42
C GLN A 758 13.81 15.11 -11.31
N GLY A 759 14.03 16.42 -11.18
CA GLY A 759 12.98 17.45 -11.21
C GLY A 759 12.20 17.45 -12.52
N PHE A 760 12.88 17.31 -13.67
CA PHE A 760 12.22 17.18 -14.97
C PHE A 760 11.38 15.92 -15.05
N ARG A 761 11.89 14.77 -14.58
CA ARG A 761 11.15 13.50 -14.55
C ARG A 761 9.90 13.59 -13.66
N LEU A 762 9.99 14.26 -12.51
CA LEU A 762 8.85 14.53 -11.63
C LEU A 762 7.81 15.44 -12.29
N ALA A 763 8.23 16.53 -12.94
CA ALA A 763 7.33 17.46 -13.62
C ALA A 763 6.67 16.85 -14.87
N ALA A 764 7.40 16.02 -15.60
CA ALA A 764 6.92 15.33 -16.80
C ALA A 764 5.79 14.32 -16.51
N ASN A 765 5.65 13.88 -15.25
CA ASN A 765 4.63 12.93 -14.82
C ASN A 765 3.23 13.57 -14.68
N CYS A 766 2.72 14.11 -15.78
CA CYS A 766 1.39 14.68 -15.88
C CYS A 766 0.72 14.24 -17.19
N ARG A 767 -0.61 14.22 -17.20
CA ARG A 767 -1.41 13.84 -18.37
C ARG A 767 -2.21 15.00 -18.95
N LEU A 768 -2.75 15.82 -18.06
CA LEU A 768 -3.37 17.09 -18.44
C LEU A 768 -2.26 18.13 -18.57
N TYR A 769 -1.71 18.23 -19.78
CA TYR A 769 -0.63 19.15 -20.06
C TYR A 769 -1.10 20.61 -20.07
N PRO A 770 -0.47 21.50 -19.26
CA PRO A 770 -0.61 22.95 -19.37
C PRO A 770 -0.17 23.45 -20.76
N PRO A 771 -0.63 24.64 -21.18
CA PRO A 771 -0.34 25.18 -22.52
C PRO A 771 1.15 25.34 -22.82
N HIS A 772 2.00 25.46 -21.80
CA HIS A 772 3.45 25.61 -21.91
C HIS A 772 4.25 24.30 -21.80
N ARG A 773 3.62 23.12 -21.96
CA ARG A 773 4.32 21.81 -22.03
C ARG A 773 5.47 21.80 -23.04
N ASN A 774 5.26 22.36 -24.23
CA ASN A 774 6.29 22.37 -25.28
C ASN A 774 7.54 23.14 -24.83
N ALA A 775 7.37 24.23 -24.10
CA ALA A 775 8.50 24.95 -23.51
C ALA A 775 9.23 24.11 -22.47
N LEU A 776 8.52 23.29 -21.67
CA LEU A 776 9.19 22.36 -20.74
C LEU A 776 9.97 21.27 -21.50
N LEU A 777 9.43 20.78 -22.62
CA LEU A 777 10.11 19.83 -23.50
C LEU A 777 11.40 20.44 -24.09
N GLU A 778 11.34 21.67 -24.59
CA GLU A 778 12.52 22.41 -25.10
C GLU A 778 13.60 22.58 -24.01
N GLU A 779 13.22 23.00 -22.81
CA GLU A 779 14.17 23.14 -21.69
C GLU A 779 14.72 21.77 -21.23
N ALA A 780 13.95 20.69 -21.34
CA ALA A 780 14.41 19.33 -21.04
C ALA A 780 15.39 18.79 -22.11
N GLU A 781 15.15 19.06 -23.39
CA GLU A 781 16.10 18.75 -24.47
C GLU A 781 17.39 19.55 -24.33
N ARG A 782 17.28 20.82 -23.95
CA ARG A 782 18.45 21.66 -23.64
C ARG A 782 19.22 21.13 -22.44
N ALA A 783 18.53 20.71 -21.38
CA ALA A 783 19.19 20.06 -20.26
C ALA A 783 19.93 18.79 -20.73
N LEU A 784 19.28 17.93 -21.53
CA LEU A 784 19.86 16.69 -22.04
C LEU A 784 21.16 16.93 -22.84
N ARG A 785 21.19 17.98 -23.66
CA ARG A 785 22.39 18.42 -24.41
C ARG A 785 23.58 18.71 -23.51
N HIS A 786 23.35 19.39 -22.38
CA HIS A 786 24.42 19.83 -21.50
C HIS A 786 24.69 18.86 -20.33
N THR A 787 23.88 17.82 -20.14
CA THR A 787 24.13 16.79 -19.11
C THR A 787 25.26 15.85 -19.48
N ARG A 788 26.16 15.62 -18.52
CA ARG A 788 27.37 14.80 -18.71
C ARG A 788 27.24 13.42 -18.08
N PHE A 789 26.39 13.28 -17.06
CA PHE A 789 26.29 12.05 -16.29
C PHE A 789 25.20 11.12 -16.83
N TRP A 790 25.52 9.83 -16.97
CA TRP A 790 24.63 8.83 -17.58
C TRP A 790 23.27 8.73 -16.88
N TYR A 791 23.22 8.90 -15.56
CA TYR A 791 21.96 8.82 -14.82
C TYR A 791 21.06 10.02 -15.10
N SER A 792 21.63 11.22 -15.19
CA SER A 792 20.89 12.44 -15.55
C SER A 792 20.28 12.28 -16.94
N GLN A 793 21.04 11.73 -17.89
CA GLN A 793 20.57 11.42 -19.23
C GLN A 793 19.42 10.40 -19.20
N LEU A 794 19.55 9.31 -18.43
CA LEU A 794 18.47 8.32 -18.24
C LEU A 794 17.18 8.97 -17.71
N ALA A 795 17.29 9.79 -16.66
CA ALA A 795 16.14 10.46 -16.05
C ALA A 795 15.48 11.44 -17.03
N LEU A 796 16.27 12.18 -17.81
CA LEU A 796 15.78 13.10 -18.85
C LEU A 796 15.15 12.37 -20.03
N LEU A 797 15.68 11.22 -20.47
CA LEU A 797 15.04 10.40 -21.50
C LEU A 797 13.67 9.89 -21.04
N GLN A 798 13.55 9.44 -19.79
CA GLN A 798 12.25 9.09 -19.22
C GLN A 798 11.32 10.30 -19.12
N ALA A 799 11.83 11.47 -18.73
CA ALA A 799 11.05 12.72 -18.69
C ALA A 799 10.51 13.12 -20.07
N LEU A 800 11.38 13.12 -21.10
CA LEU A 800 11.01 13.40 -22.49
C LEU A 800 10.01 12.37 -23.02
N THR A 801 10.17 11.10 -22.67
CA THR A 801 9.23 10.03 -23.00
C THR A 801 7.84 10.30 -22.44
N LEU A 802 7.75 10.63 -21.14
CA LEU A 802 6.48 11.01 -20.50
C LEU A 802 5.90 12.28 -21.12
N LEU A 803 6.73 13.25 -21.50
CA LEU A 803 6.32 14.45 -22.22
C LEU A 803 5.99 14.21 -23.69
N ALA A 804 6.30 13.07 -24.29
CA ALA A 804 5.97 12.76 -25.68
C ALA A 804 4.72 11.87 -25.82
N LEU A 805 4.23 11.28 -24.73
CA LEU A 805 3.02 10.46 -24.75
C LEU A 805 1.77 11.25 -25.21
N PRO A 806 0.84 10.61 -25.94
CA PRO A 806 -0.42 11.21 -26.34
C PRO A 806 -1.33 11.43 -25.13
N ARG A 807 -2.24 12.41 -25.20
CA ARG A 807 -3.21 12.65 -24.11
C ARG A 807 -4.10 11.44 -23.84
N ASP A 808 -4.50 10.73 -24.91
CA ASP A 808 -5.33 9.54 -24.83
C ASP A 808 -4.46 8.27 -24.80
N PRO A 809 -4.47 7.47 -23.71
CA PRO A 809 -3.73 6.21 -23.63
C PRO A 809 -4.26 5.13 -24.59
N ALA A 810 -5.47 5.28 -25.13
CA ALA A 810 -6.02 4.37 -26.13
C ALA A 810 -5.61 4.74 -27.56
N GLU A 811 -4.95 5.89 -27.78
CA GLU A 811 -4.49 6.28 -29.12
C GLU A 811 -3.41 5.31 -29.59
N THR A 812 -3.74 4.54 -30.64
CA THR A 812 -2.80 3.64 -31.29
C THR A 812 -1.64 4.42 -31.89
N LEU A 813 -0.50 3.76 -32.06
CA LEU A 813 0.63 4.37 -32.76
C LEU A 813 0.18 4.82 -34.16
N ARG A 814 0.50 6.07 -34.51
CA ARG A 814 0.15 6.64 -35.82
C ARG A 814 0.99 5.98 -36.89
N GLU A 815 0.41 5.72 -38.05
CA GLU A 815 1.15 5.12 -39.18
C GLU A 815 2.16 6.10 -39.81
N ARG A 816 1.87 7.41 -39.80
CA ARG A 816 2.69 8.47 -40.41
C ARG A 816 2.63 9.77 -39.61
N GLY A 817 3.65 10.60 -39.77
CA GLY A 817 3.75 11.95 -39.18
C GLY A 817 4.41 11.96 -37.81
N HIS A 818 4.36 13.11 -37.13
CA HIS A 818 5.00 13.27 -35.81
C HIS A 818 4.47 12.22 -34.81
N GLY A 819 5.39 11.46 -34.21
CA GLY A 819 5.07 10.39 -33.25
C GLY A 819 4.78 9.02 -33.86
N SER A 820 4.96 8.82 -35.19
CA SER A 820 4.85 7.50 -35.83
C SER A 820 6.10 6.63 -35.68
N ASP A 821 7.27 7.24 -35.44
CA ASP A 821 8.54 6.53 -35.24
C ASP A 821 9.14 6.81 -33.84
N PRO A 822 8.72 6.04 -32.81
CA PRO A 822 9.29 6.15 -31.48
C PRO A 822 10.78 5.84 -31.40
N ARG A 823 11.30 5.00 -32.29
CA ARG A 823 12.73 4.64 -32.32
C ARG A 823 13.55 5.82 -32.84
N GLY A 824 13.18 6.39 -33.98
CA GLY A 824 13.85 7.58 -34.51
C GLY A 824 13.84 8.77 -33.55
N LEU A 825 12.73 8.98 -32.81
CA LEU A 825 12.67 10.00 -31.75
C LEU A 825 13.68 9.74 -30.63
N MET A 826 13.77 8.49 -30.18
CA MET A 826 14.71 8.08 -29.14
C MET A 826 16.17 8.16 -29.61
N ASP A 827 16.44 7.75 -30.84
CA ASP A 827 17.77 7.84 -31.46
C ASP A 827 18.22 9.29 -31.59
N TYR A 828 17.31 10.22 -31.91
CA TYR A 828 17.58 11.66 -31.87
C TYR A 828 17.95 12.15 -30.46
N TRP A 829 17.18 11.77 -29.44
CA TRP A 829 17.50 12.17 -28.06
C TRP A 829 18.81 11.58 -27.56
N LEU A 830 19.11 10.33 -27.92
CA LEU A 830 20.41 9.72 -27.63
C LEU A 830 21.55 10.49 -28.32
N ALA A 831 21.37 10.90 -29.58
CA ALA A 831 22.37 11.62 -30.36
C ALA A 831 22.72 13.02 -29.80
N ILE A 832 21.76 13.71 -29.17
CA ILE A 832 22.00 15.02 -28.53
C ILE A 832 22.55 14.90 -27.10
N ALA A 833 22.40 13.76 -26.44
CA ALA A 833 22.73 13.59 -25.02
C ALA A 833 24.23 13.81 -24.76
N GLY A 834 24.55 14.87 -24.01
CA GLY A 834 25.92 15.27 -23.70
C GLY A 834 26.71 15.87 -24.87
N GLY A 835 26.06 16.18 -26.00
CA GLY A 835 26.69 16.78 -27.18
C GLY A 835 26.87 18.29 -27.11
N GLY A 836 26.32 18.96 -26.08
CA GLY A 836 26.38 20.42 -25.97
C GLY A 836 25.70 21.13 -27.15
N ASP A 837 26.40 22.09 -27.75
CA ASP A 837 25.93 22.86 -28.90
C ASP A 837 26.25 22.18 -30.25
N ASP A 838 26.89 21.01 -30.23
CA ASP A 838 27.22 20.27 -31.45
C ASP A 838 25.95 19.77 -32.15
N ALA A 839 26.01 19.70 -33.49
CA ALA A 839 24.92 19.15 -34.28
C ALA A 839 24.74 17.64 -34.00
N PRO A 840 23.51 17.14 -33.81
CA PRO A 840 23.28 15.71 -33.60
C PRO A 840 23.74 14.92 -34.82
N SER A 841 24.65 13.97 -34.61
CA SER A 841 25.07 13.05 -35.66
C SER A 841 24.84 11.59 -35.22
N PRO A 842 24.52 10.67 -36.16
CA PRO A 842 24.31 9.28 -35.82
C PRO A 842 25.55 8.68 -35.15
N GLY A 843 25.40 8.25 -33.89
CA GLY A 843 26.49 7.68 -33.09
C GLY A 843 27.38 8.67 -32.33
N SER A 844 27.15 9.99 -32.39
CA SER A 844 27.86 10.96 -31.53
C SER A 844 27.30 11.07 -30.11
N GLY A 845 26.18 10.40 -29.84
CA GLY A 845 25.45 10.45 -28.59
C GLY A 845 26.04 9.60 -27.46
N THR A 846 25.35 9.60 -26.31
CA THR A 846 25.68 8.73 -25.18
C THR A 846 25.60 7.25 -25.55
N THR A 847 26.66 6.50 -25.26
CA THR A 847 26.79 5.05 -25.52
C THR A 847 26.66 4.21 -24.26
N HIS A 848 26.34 4.83 -23.12
CA HIS A 848 26.34 4.13 -21.84
C HIS A 848 25.29 3.00 -21.81
N PRO A 849 25.66 1.73 -21.52
CA PRO A 849 24.76 0.59 -21.65
C PRO A 849 23.43 0.73 -20.90
N LEU A 850 23.42 1.27 -19.68
CA LEU A 850 22.16 1.45 -18.93
C LEU A 850 21.24 2.50 -19.56
N VAL A 851 21.81 3.51 -20.22
CA VAL A 851 21.05 4.56 -20.90
C VAL A 851 20.43 4.02 -22.18
N VAL A 852 21.18 3.24 -22.94
CA VAL A 852 20.68 2.54 -24.14
C VAL A 852 19.55 1.57 -23.78
N GLU A 853 19.68 0.83 -22.68
CA GLU A 853 18.65 -0.07 -22.21
C GLU A 853 17.41 0.68 -21.70
N ALA A 854 17.59 1.79 -21.00
CA ALA A 854 16.47 2.67 -20.61
C ALA A 854 15.76 3.27 -21.83
N ALA A 855 16.53 3.66 -22.86
CA ALA A 855 16.00 4.17 -24.13
C ALA A 855 15.15 3.10 -24.84
N ALA A 856 15.60 1.84 -24.86
CA ALA A 856 14.83 0.73 -25.41
C ALA A 856 13.50 0.52 -24.66
N LEU A 857 13.49 0.61 -23.33
CA LEU A 857 12.26 0.56 -22.53
C LEU A 857 11.35 1.77 -22.80
N CYS A 858 11.92 2.96 -23.00
CA CYS A 858 11.16 4.15 -23.36
C CYS A 858 10.50 4.02 -24.74
N VAL A 859 11.17 3.37 -25.71
CA VAL A 859 10.56 2.99 -26.99
C VAL A 859 9.37 2.05 -26.77
N GLU A 860 9.54 1.02 -25.93
CA GLU A 860 8.42 0.11 -25.59
C GLU A 860 7.25 0.88 -24.98
N ALA A 861 7.49 1.83 -24.06
CA ALA A 861 6.46 2.69 -23.46
C ALA A 861 5.72 3.57 -24.49
N LEU A 862 6.44 4.11 -25.48
CA LEU A 862 5.82 4.91 -26.55
C LEU A 862 5.03 4.02 -27.51
N VAL A 863 5.43 2.77 -27.72
CA VAL A 863 4.73 1.84 -28.62
C VAL A 863 3.47 1.28 -27.97
N ASP A 864 3.58 0.74 -26.76
CA ASP A 864 2.47 0.08 -26.09
C ASP A 864 1.57 1.05 -25.30
N ARG A 865 2.01 2.28 -25.05
CA ARG A 865 1.34 3.30 -24.23
C ARG A 865 1.17 2.88 -22.76
N HIS A 866 2.06 2.05 -22.23
CA HIS A 866 2.08 1.60 -20.84
C HIS A 866 3.40 2.01 -20.15
N PRO A 867 3.64 3.33 -19.96
CA PRO A 867 4.85 3.80 -19.29
C PRO A 867 5.04 3.20 -17.90
N GLU A 868 3.98 2.82 -17.19
CA GLU A 868 4.05 2.17 -15.87
C GLU A 868 4.77 0.81 -15.86
N ARG A 869 4.95 0.18 -17.03
CA ARG A 869 5.68 -1.10 -17.14
C ARG A 869 7.18 -0.90 -17.42
N HIS A 870 7.57 0.29 -17.88
CA HIS A 870 8.87 0.54 -18.52
C HIS A 870 9.65 1.71 -17.91
N CYS A 871 8.93 2.71 -17.39
CA CYS A 871 9.45 3.92 -16.78
C CYS A 871 9.08 3.97 -15.29
N TRP A 872 9.82 4.78 -14.53
CA TRP A 872 9.56 5.05 -13.12
C TRP A 872 9.84 6.50 -12.80
N VAL A 873 9.25 7.01 -11.73
CA VAL A 873 9.40 8.43 -11.33
C VAL A 873 10.65 8.63 -10.48
N ASP A 874 10.95 7.67 -9.59
CA ASP A 874 12.02 7.77 -8.61
C ASP A 874 12.44 6.36 -8.15
N GLU A 875 13.74 6.10 -8.09
CA GLU A 875 14.34 4.81 -7.78
C GLU A 875 14.12 4.42 -6.31
N ARG A 876 14.17 5.39 -5.39
CA ARG A 876 14.03 5.17 -3.96
C ARG A 876 12.57 4.94 -3.59
N GLU A 877 11.67 5.70 -4.23
CA GLU A 877 10.23 5.56 -4.01
C GLU A 877 9.66 4.25 -4.57
N ILE A 878 10.00 3.90 -5.83
CA ILE A 878 9.39 2.75 -6.50
C ILE A 878 9.80 1.42 -5.87
N VAL A 879 11.03 1.30 -5.35
CA VAL A 879 11.54 0.06 -4.74
C VAL A 879 10.89 -0.25 -3.40
N GLY A 880 10.42 0.77 -2.68
CA GLY A 880 9.67 0.60 -1.44
C GLY A 880 8.27 -0.01 -1.64
N ARG A 881 7.76 -0.08 -2.88
CA ARG A 881 6.35 -0.38 -3.18
C ARG A 881 6.23 -1.53 -4.18
N VAL A 882 5.27 -2.44 -3.98
CA VAL A 882 4.92 -3.44 -5.01
C VAL A 882 3.88 -2.88 -6.00
N GLY A 883 2.90 -2.13 -5.49
CA GLY A 883 1.89 -1.39 -6.26
C GLY A 883 1.02 -2.23 -7.20
N SER A 884 0.11 -1.57 -7.93
CA SER A 884 -0.69 -2.15 -9.01
C SER A 884 -1.08 -1.09 -10.04
N ALA A 885 -1.37 -1.52 -11.27
CA ALA A 885 -1.83 -0.64 -12.35
C ALA A 885 -3.13 -1.19 -12.96
N SER A 886 -4.05 -0.29 -13.34
CA SER A 886 -5.25 -0.71 -14.07
C SER A 886 -4.92 -0.91 -15.56
N PRO A 887 -5.27 -2.05 -16.17
CA PRO A 887 -5.04 -2.28 -17.60
C PRO A 887 -6.06 -1.57 -18.50
N GLN A 888 -7.14 -1.01 -17.94
CA GLN A 888 -8.26 -0.49 -18.73
C GLN A 888 -8.00 0.93 -19.26
N PRO A 889 -7.99 1.16 -20.59
CA PRO A 889 -7.70 2.49 -21.15
C PRO A 889 -8.68 3.58 -20.70
N GLU A 890 -9.95 3.26 -20.52
CA GLU A 890 -10.98 4.21 -20.06
C GLU A 890 -10.74 4.70 -18.63
N ILE A 891 -10.26 3.82 -17.75
CA ILE A 891 -9.92 4.18 -16.38
C ILE A 891 -8.63 4.96 -16.35
N ARG A 892 -7.65 4.51 -17.14
CA ARG A 892 -6.42 5.26 -17.35
C ARG A 892 -6.80 6.67 -17.78
N ARG A 893 -7.64 6.89 -18.80
CA ARG A 893 -8.06 8.24 -19.26
C ARG A 893 -8.39 9.24 -18.15
N LEU A 894 -9.00 8.77 -17.06
CA LEU A 894 -9.42 9.54 -15.90
C LEU A 894 -8.31 9.81 -14.87
N GLN A 895 -7.05 9.55 -15.16
CA GLN A 895 -5.92 9.77 -14.26
C GLN A 895 -5.14 11.04 -14.63
N ASP A 896 -4.72 11.81 -13.63
CA ASP A 896 -3.98 13.07 -13.86
C ASP A 896 -2.48 12.87 -14.11
N SER A 897 -1.92 11.73 -13.69
CA SER A 897 -0.51 11.36 -13.88
C SER A 897 -0.37 10.03 -14.60
N TRP A 898 0.73 9.86 -15.34
CA TRP A 898 1.08 8.62 -16.04
C TRP A 898 1.52 7.54 -15.07
N LEU A 899 2.39 7.94 -14.13
CA LEU A 899 3.00 7.09 -13.14
C LEU A 899 2.47 7.47 -11.77
N GLN A 900 1.43 6.78 -11.32
CA GLN A 900 0.78 7.07 -10.04
C GLN A 900 1.74 6.84 -8.86
N PRO A 901 1.68 7.63 -7.77
CA PRO A 901 2.55 7.43 -6.60
C PRO A 901 2.42 6.03 -6.01
N SER A 902 1.23 5.44 -6.01
CA SER A 902 0.97 4.07 -5.53
C SER A 902 1.54 2.96 -6.41
N LEU A 903 2.12 3.28 -7.58
CA LEU A 903 2.81 2.29 -8.41
C LEU A 903 4.05 1.77 -7.68
N GLY A 904 4.39 0.53 -7.97
CA GLY A 904 5.54 -0.13 -7.39
C GLY A 904 6.26 -0.96 -8.42
N TRP A 905 7.41 -1.49 -8.02
CA TRP A 905 8.27 -2.28 -8.91
C TRP A 905 7.61 -3.58 -9.40
N GLY A 906 6.52 -4.04 -8.76
CA GLY A 906 5.77 -5.22 -9.19
C GLY A 906 5.11 -5.08 -10.56
N VAL A 907 4.73 -3.84 -10.93
CA VAL A 907 4.10 -3.51 -12.22
C VAL A 907 5.12 -3.47 -13.36
N LEU A 908 6.38 -3.15 -13.06
CA LEU A 908 7.46 -3.06 -14.04
C LEU A 908 7.67 -4.39 -14.75
N ALA A 909 7.97 -4.35 -16.05
CA ALA A 909 8.40 -5.52 -16.79
C ALA A 909 9.69 -6.11 -16.17
N PRO A 910 9.90 -7.44 -16.23
CA PRO A 910 11.11 -8.06 -15.67
C PRO A 910 12.44 -7.45 -16.13
N ARG A 911 12.51 -6.94 -17.37
CA ARG A 911 13.68 -6.23 -17.91
C ARG A 911 13.91 -4.89 -17.19
N ALA A 912 12.86 -4.10 -16.99
CA ALA A 912 12.90 -2.85 -16.23
C ALA A 912 13.24 -3.07 -14.76
N GLN A 913 12.70 -4.13 -14.12
CA GLN A 913 13.05 -4.51 -12.74
C GLN A 913 14.54 -4.80 -12.56
N ARG A 914 15.18 -5.48 -13.53
CA ARG A 914 16.63 -5.76 -13.51
C ARG A 914 17.46 -4.50 -13.76
N LEU A 915 17.02 -3.67 -14.72
CA LEU A 915 17.71 -2.41 -15.03
C LEU A 915 17.72 -1.48 -13.82
N LEU A 916 16.57 -1.28 -13.18
CA LEU A 916 16.44 -0.48 -11.95
C LEU A 916 17.39 -0.98 -10.85
N ALA A 917 17.47 -2.30 -10.66
CA ALA A 917 18.35 -2.89 -9.66
C ALA A 917 19.84 -2.56 -9.90
N ASP A 918 20.31 -2.67 -11.14
CA ASP A 918 21.70 -2.36 -11.49
C ASP A 918 22.00 -0.85 -11.49
N VAL A 919 21.04 -0.02 -11.92
CA VAL A 919 21.11 1.46 -11.81
C VAL A 919 21.33 1.85 -10.35
N MET A 920 20.54 1.32 -9.43
CA MET A 920 20.69 1.62 -8.00
C MET A 920 21.98 1.06 -7.41
N LEU A 921 22.50 -0.08 -7.88
CA LEU A 921 23.82 -0.57 -7.46
C LEU A 921 24.92 0.40 -7.86
N LEU A 922 24.91 0.90 -9.10
CA LEU A 922 25.91 1.87 -9.57
C LEU A 922 25.79 3.21 -8.85
N LEU A 923 24.56 3.68 -8.60
CA LEU A 923 24.32 4.89 -7.80
C LEU A 923 24.78 4.72 -6.35
N ASN A 924 24.56 3.57 -5.72
CA ASN A 924 25.07 3.30 -4.37
C ASN A 924 26.61 3.26 -4.29
N LEU A 925 27.30 3.01 -5.40
CA LEU A 925 28.76 3.08 -5.49
C LEU A 925 29.26 4.51 -5.74
N ALA A 926 28.57 5.24 -6.63
CA ALA A 926 28.98 6.56 -7.11
C ALA A 926 28.51 7.70 -6.20
N ASP A 927 27.23 7.70 -5.83
CA ASP A 927 26.54 8.81 -5.18
C ASP A 927 26.58 8.68 -3.64
N ARG A 928 27.80 8.61 -3.10
CA ARG A 928 28.08 8.52 -1.66
C ARG A 928 29.29 9.36 -1.26
N GLY A 929 29.32 9.82 -0.02
CA GLY A 929 30.47 10.53 0.56
C GLY A 929 30.09 11.31 1.80
N VAL A 930 31.10 11.77 2.54
CA VAL A 930 30.91 12.58 3.75
C VAL A 930 30.53 14.02 3.38
N ASP A 931 31.09 14.53 2.28
CA ASP A 931 30.82 15.87 1.75
C ASP A 931 30.52 15.85 0.24
N ASP A 932 30.08 17.00 -0.28
CA ASP A 932 29.75 17.19 -1.69
C ASP A 932 30.98 17.00 -2.60
N VAL A 933 32.20 17.28 -2.12
CA VAL A 933 33.45 17.18 -2.91
C VAL A 933 33.79 15.71 -3.17
N GLU A 934 33.78 14.89 -2.13
CA GLU A 934 34.06 13.46 -2.22
C GLU A 934 32.97 12.74 -3.05
N ARG A 935 31.72 13.15 -2.86
CA ARG A 935 30.58 12.65 -3.63
C ARG A 935 30.69 13.01 -5.11
N ALA A 936 31.00 14.26 -5.43
CA ALA A 936 31.24 14.71 -6.80
C ALA A 936 32.40 13.95 -7.45
N ALA A 937 33.53 13.80 -6.76
CA ALA A 937 34.68 13.06 -7.28
C ALA A 937 34.36 11.59 -7.63
N ARG A 938 33.52 10.92 -6.83
CA ARG A 938 33.06 9.54 -7.13
C ARG A 938 32.09 9.50 -8.31
N ILE A 939 31.16 10.45 -8.40
CA ILE A 939 30.27 10.60 -9.55
C ILE A 939 31.10 10.84 -10.82
N SER A 940 32.14 11.67 -10.77
CA SER A 940 33.08 11.87 -11.89
C SER A 940 33.72 10.57 -12.36
N ARG A 941 34.13 9.68 -11.43
CA ARG A 941 34.70 8.36 -11.78
C ARG A 941 33.66 7.41 -12.40
N ALA A 942 32.40 7.54 -12.01
CA ALA A 942 31.29 6.79 -12.59
C ALA A 942 30.78 7.37 -13.92
N CYS A 943 31.20 8.59 -14.28
CA CYS A 943 30.83 9.31 -15.49
C CYS A 943 31.62 8.79 -16.70
N ARG A 944 31.54 7.48 -16.96
CA ARG A 944 32.19 6.82 -18.09
C ARG A 944 31.13 6.22 -19.00
N GLN A 945 31.54 5.86 -20.23
CA GLN A 945 30.67 5.23 -21.21
C GLN A 945 30.58 3.71 -21.05
N ASP A 946 31.53 3.09 -20.35
CA ASP A 946 31.55 1.66 -20.02
C ASP A 946 30.86 1.36 -18.68
N LEU A 947 30.48 0.09 -18.46
CA LEU A 947 30.01 -0.40 -17.16
C LEU A 947 31.18 -0.97 -16.34
N PRO A 948 31.20 -0.80 -15.01
CA PRO A 948 32.28 -1.35 -14.20
C PRO A 948 32.28 -2.88 -14.25
N PRO A 949 33.47 -3.52 -14.20
CA PRO A 949 33.62 -4.98 -14.16
C PRO A 949 32.82 -5.65 -13.05
N CYS A 950 32.55 -4.93 -11.96
CA CYS A 950 31.77 -5.44 -10.83
C CYS A 950 30.27 -5.61 -11.13
N LEU A 951 29.75 -5.03 -12.22
CA LEU A 951 28.37 -5.22 -12.68
C LEU A 951 28.27 -6.17 -13.88
N THR A 952 29.34 -6.25 -14.67
CA THR A 952 29.39 -7.02 -15.93
C THR A 952 30.00 -8.40 -15.74
N ILE A 953 31.16 -8.52 -15.09
CA ILE A 953 31.98 -9.75 -15.02
C ILE A 953 31.81 -10.45 -13.67
N ASP A 954 32.18 -9.79 -12.57
CA ASP A 954 32.23 -10.40 -11.23
C ASP A 954 31.71 -9.47 -10.12
N ARG A 955 30.59 -9.85 -9.50
CA ARG A 955 29.98 -9.09 -8.40
C ARG A 955 30.67 -9.27 -7.05
N SER A 956 31.61 -10.19 -6.91
CA SER A 956 32.30 -10.48 -5.64
C SER A 956 33.04 -9.25 -5.08
N ALA A 957 33.56 -8.40 -5.97
CA ALA A 957 34.23 -7.13 -5.66
C ALA A 957 33.35 -6.18 -4.83
N LEU A 958 32.01 -6.27 -4.95
CA LEU A 958 31.09 -5.42 -4.19
C LEU A 958 31.09 -5.72 -2.68
N ARG A 959 31.57 -6.90 -2.26
CA ARG A 959 31.62 -7.39 -0.87
C ARG A 959 30.37 -7.06 -0.07
N VAL A 960 29.23 -7.61 -0.50
CA VAL A 960 27.90 -7.34 0.09
C VAL A 960 27.87 -7.59 1.61
N THR A 961 28.60 -8.61 2.08
CA THR A 961 28.67 -9.06 3.47
C THR A 961 29.72 -8.34 4.32
N LEU A 962 30.42 -7.32 3.79
CA LEU A 962 31.45 -6.57 4.51
C LEU A 962 30.89 -5.96 5.81
N SER A 963 31.47 -6.27 6.96
CA SER A 963 31.03 -5.72 8.25
C SER A 963 31.70 -4.38 8.57
N ARG A 964 31.09 -3.55 9.43
CA ARG A 964 31.70 -2.30 9.93
C ARG A 964 33.11 -2.49 10.51
N ARG A 965 33.34 -3.59 11.25
CA ARG A 965 34.66 -3.92 11.82
C ARG A 965 35.73 -4.14 10.75
N GLN A 966 35.36 -4.80 9.65
CA GLN A 966 36.26 -5.05 8.53
C GLN A 966 36.43 -3.82 7.61
N ALA A 967 35.56 -2.82 7.73
CA ALA A 967 35.56 -1.65 6.85
C ALA A 967 36.67 -0.66 7.19
N HIS A 968 37.14 -0.62 8.44
CA HIS A 968 38.23 0.28 8.86
C HIS A 968 39.50 0.10 8.03
N ASP A 969 39.75 -1.12 7.53
CA ASP A 969 40.94 -1.46 6.75
C ASP A 969 40.72 -1.43 5.22
N VAL A 970 39.52 -1.04 4.75
CA VAL A 970 39.11 -1.19 3.35
C VAL A 970 38.71 0.16 2.75
N HIS A 971 39.61 0.75 1.97
CA HIS A 971 39.34 1.99 1.24
C HIS A 971 38.55 1.76 -0.05
N PRO A 972 37.70 2.71 -0.49
CA PRO A 972 37.07 2.65 -1.81
C PRO A 972 38.11 2.49 -2.92
N GLY A 973 37.90 1.51 -3.79
CA GLY A 973 38.82 1.07 -4.84
C GLY A 973 39.61 -0.20 -4.49
N SER A 974 39.80 -0.53 -3.20
CA SER A 974 40.70 -1.63 -2.76
C SER A 974 40.22 -3.05 -3.10
N THR A 975 38.93 -3.21 -3.38
CA THR A 975 38.31 -4.52 -3.69
C THR A 975 37.95 -4.66 -5.16
N CYS A 976 38.26 -3.62 -5.95
CA CYS A 976 38.08 -3.69 -7.38
C CYS A 976 39.08 -4.68 -7.98
N ILE A 977 38.73 -5.24 -9.14
CA ILE A 977 39.71 -5.93 -9.99
C ILE A 977 40.81 -4.93 -10.36
N ASP A 978 42.06 -5.40 -10.48
CA ASP A 978 43.26 -4.57 -10.60
C ASP A 978 43.20 -3.54 -11.75
N ASP A 979 42.54 -3.90 -12.86
CA ASP A 979 42.39 -3.08 -14.07
C ASP A 979 41.13 -2.20 -14.07
N CYS A 980 40.33 -2.20 -12.99
CA CYS A 980 39.07 -1.48 -12.93
C CYS A 980 39.30 0.06 -12.91
N PRO A 981 38.88 0.80 -13.94
CA PRO A 981 39.11 2.24 -14.02
C PRO A 981 38.22 3.06 -13.08
N PHE A 982 37.15 2.46 -12.55
CA PHE A 982 36.16 3.13 -11.71
C PHE A 982 36.64 3.31 -10.26
N ARG A 983 37.32 2.31 -9.70
CA ARG A 983 37.80 2.28 -8.30
C ARG A 983 36.72 2.68 -7.28
N LEU A 984 35.49 2.15 -7.44
CA LEU A 984 34.34 2.49 -6.59
C LEU A 984 33.98 1.43 -5.53
N CYS A 985 34.45 0.19 -5.65
CA CYS A 985 34.09 -0.92 -4.75
C CYS A 985 34.91 -0.88 -3.44
N PRO A 986 34.38 -1.36 -2.31
CA PRO A 986 33.16 -2.15 -2.15
C PRO A 986 31.91 -1.28 -1.90
N LEU A 987 30.74 -1.89 -1.83
CA LEU A 987 29.54 -1.23 -1.27
C LEU A 987 29.82 -0.74 0.16
N PRO A 988 29.07 0.26 0.69
CA PRO A 988 29.15 0.63 2.11
C PRO A 988 29.07 -0.61 3.00
N PRO A 989 29.69 -0.65 4.20
CA PRO A 989 29.61 -1.83 5.03
C PRO A 989 28.18 -2.09 5.53
N LYS A 990 27.90 -3.35 5.86
CA LYS A 990 26.64 -3.79 6.47
C LYS A 990 26.45 -3.05 7.80
N GLY A 991 25.36 -2.29 7.90
CA GLY A 991 25.05 -1.44 9.05
C GLY A 991 25.03 0.05 8.71
N ASP A 992 25.73 0.46 7.65
CA ASP A 992 25.59 1.80 7.09
C ASP A 992 24.40 1.85 6.13
N GLU A 993 23.70 2.99 6.14
CA GLU A 993 22.62 3.24 5.20
C GLU A 993 23.15 3.37 3.78
N LEU A 994 22.44 2.73 2.85
CA LEU A 994 22.66 2.93 1.43
C LEU A 994 21.93 4.20 0.99
N PRO A 995 22.58 5.13 0.27
CA PRO A 995 21.89 6.32 -0.25
C PRO A 995 20.64 5.95 -1.06
N TYR A 996 20.72 4.89 -1.86
CA TYR A 996 19.60 4.29 -2.60
C TYR A 996 19.23 2.97 -1.94
N GLN A 997 18.50 3.04 -0.83
CA GLN A 997 18.05 1.88 -0.08
C GLN A 997 17.20 0.95 -0.96
N MET A 998 17.52 -0.33 -0.94
CA MET A 998 16.74 -1.37 -1.60
C MET A 998 15.91 -2.16 -0.59
N ASP A 999 14.66 -2.45 -0.92
CA ASP A 999 13.81 -3.27 -0.06
C ASP A 999 14.27 -4.75 -0.05
N GLU A 1000 14.13 -5.43 1.10
CA GLU A 1000 14.48 -6.85 1.24
C GLU A 1000 13.74 -7.71 0.20
N VAL A 1001 12.46 -7.42 -0.05
CA VAL A 1001 11.62 -8.17 -0.97
C VAL A 1001 11.96 -7.85 -2.42
N PHE A 1002 12.33 -6.60 -2.74
CA PHE A 1002 12.85 -6.25 -4.06
C PHE A 1002 14.16 -6.98 -4.39
N CYS A 1003 15.13 -7.00 -3.46
CA CYS A 1003 16.38 -7.75 -3.67
C CYS A 1003 16.10 -9.24 -3.86
N ALA A 1004 15.17 -9.78 -3.09
CA ALA A 1004 14.84 -11.18 -3.18
C ALA A 1004 14.02 -11.52 -4.44
N ARG A 1005 13.26 -10.57 -5.00
CA ARG A 1005 12.67 -10.70 -6.33
C ARG A 1005 13.74 -10.86 -7.40
N GLN A 1006 14.86 -10.16 -7.30
CA GLN A 1006 15.94 -10.30 -8.27
C GLN A 1006 16.46 -11.74 -8.31
N VAL A 1007 16.55 -12.44 -7.16
CA VAL A 1007 16.88 -13.88 -7.08
C VAL A 1007 15.92 -14.72 -7.93
N ASP A 1008 14.62 -14.42 -7.86
CA ASP A 1008 13.57 -15.15 -8.59
C ASP A 1008 13.64 -14.88 -10.09
N LEU A 1009 13.96 -13.65 -10.49
CA LEU A 1009 14.16 -13.26 -11.90
C LEU A 1009 15.36 -13.97 -12.55
N VAL A 1010 16.38 -14.37 -11.78
CA VAL A 1010 17.50 -15.19 -12.30
C VAL A 1010 17.09 -16.66 -12.50
N GLY A 1011 16.08 -17.14 -11.76
CA GLY A 1011 15.88 -18.56 -11.46
C GLY A 1011 14.73 -19.30 -12.17
N HIS A 1012 14.06 -18.75 -13.18
CA HIS A 1012 12.89 -19.43 -13.77
C HIS A 1012 13.23 -20.72 -14.53
N TRP A 1013 12.76 -21.86 -14.01
CA TRP A 1013 12.96 -23.20 -14.60
C TRP A 1013 12.05 -23.48 -15.82
N LEU A 1014 10.93 -22.76 -15.94
CA LEU A 1014 9.90 -22.98 -16.99
C LEU A 1014 10.02 -22.07 -18.21
N ARG A 1015 10.74 -20.94 -18.10
CA ARG A 1015 11.11 -20.07 -19.22
C ARG A 1015 12.48 -19.48 -18.91
N PRO A 1016 13.58 -19.96 -19.50
CA PRO A 1016 14.85 -19.28 -19.39
C PRO A 1016 14.71 -17.92 -20.09
N GLN A 1017 14.36 -16.87 -19.33
CA GLN A 1017 14.52 -15.52 -19.85
C GLN A 1017 16.00 -15.34 -20.18
N ALA A 1018 16.26 -14.75 -21.35
CA ALA A 1018 17.62 -14.39 -21.76
C ALA A 1018 18.30 -13.61 -20.63
N ARG A 1019 19.62 -13.83 -20.46
CA ARG A 1019 20.44 -12.98 -19.60
C ARG A 1019 20.22 -11.53 -20.04
N ALA A 1020 20.22 -10.59 -19.09
CA ALA A 1020 20.20 -9.19 -19.48
C ALA A 1020 21.44 -8.92 -20.35
N GLY A 1021 21.29 -8.24 -21.48
CA GLY A 1021 22.36 -8.10 -22.48
C GLY A 1021 23.62 -7.41 -21.93
N TRP A 1022 23.47 -6.60 -20.88
CA TRP A 1022 24.55 -5.89 -20.21
C TRP A 1022 25.15 -6.63 -19.00
N GLN A 1023 24.61 -7.81 -18.62
CA GLN A 1023 25.10 -8.63 -17.51
C GLN A 1023 25.79 -9.90 -18.05
N ALA A 1024 27.13 -9.93 -18.03
CA ALA A 1024 27.91 -11.10 -18.43
C ALA A 1024 28.16 -12.11 -17.27
N VAL A 1025 27.68 -11.81 -16.05
CA VAL A 1025 27.85 -12.62 -14.83
C VAL A 1025 27.16 -14.00 -14.95
N ASN A 1026 27.75 -15.03 -14.34
CA ASN A 1026 27.13 -16.34 -14.22
C ASN A 1026 25.83 -16.29 -13.40
N ARG A 1027 24.82 -17.07 -13.81
CA ARG A 1027 23.52 -17.15 -13.12
C ARG A 1027 23.64 -17.64 -11.68
N SER A 1028 24.54 -18.57 -11.38
CA SER A 1028 24.75 -19.04 -9.99
C SER A 1028 25.21 -17.91 -9.09
N ASP A 1029 26.17 -17.12 -9.58
CA ASP A 1029 26.87 -16.11 -8.81
C ASP A 1029 25.99 -14.88 -8.65
N LEU A 1030 25.23 -14.51 -9.71
CA LEU A 1030 24.20 -13.49 -9.65
C LEU A 1030 23.10 -13.87 -8.64
N ARG A 1031 22.69 -15.15 -8.59
CA ARG A 1031 21.70 -15.63 -7.63
C ARG A 1031 22.22 -15.62 -6.19
N ALA A 1032 23.50 -15.94 -5.99
CA ALA A 1032 24.15 -15.86 -4.68
C ALA A 1032 24.25 -14.39 -4.21
N PHE A 1033 24.74 -13.50 -5.08
CA PHE A 1033 24.83 -12.06 -4.82
C PHE A 1033 23.49 -11.46 -4.35
N TRP A 1034 22.40 -11.70 -5.10
CA TRP A 1034 21.11 -11.12 -4.73
C TRP A 1034 20.51 -11.74 -3.45
N ARG A 1035 20.88 -12.97 -3.11
CA ARG A 1035 20.52 -13.58 -1.83
C ARG A 1035 21.23 -12.88 -0.68
N GLU A 1036 22.54 -12.68 -0.79
CA GLU A 1036 23.32 -11.92 0.19
C GLU A 1036 22.84 -10.48 0.30
N MET A 1037 22.44 -9.86 -0.81
CA MET A 1037 21.89 -8.50 -0.81
C MET A 1037 20.53 -8.45 -0.10
N SER A 1038 19.65 -9.43 -0.30
CA SER A 1038 18.40 -9.55 0.44
C SER A 1038 18.65 -9.70 1.95
N GLU A 1039 19.58 -10.56 2.35
CA GLU A 1039 19.99 -10.74 3.76
C GLU A 1039 20.66 -9.48 4.34
N ARG A 1040 21.40 -8.73 3.52
CA ARG A 1040 21.97 -7.44 3.88
C ARG A 1040 20.88 -6.39 4.10
N MET A 1041 19.82 -6.37 3.30
CA MET A 1041 18.72 -5.41 3.43
C MET A 1041 17.72 -5.79 4.52
N ALA A 1042 17.91 -6.93 5.19
CA ALA A 1042 17.17 -7.27 6.39
C ALA A 1042 17.31 -6.15 7.45
N PRO A 1043 16.25 -5.86 8.21
CA PRO A 1043 16.25 -4.81 9.24
C PRO A 1043 17.40 -4.95 10.24
N ALA A 1044 17.92 -3.82 10.74
CA ALA A 1044 19.16 -3.76 11.53
C ALA A 1044 19.15 -4.63 12.79
N TRP A 1045 18.02 -4.75 13.49
CA TRP A 1045 17.86 -5.58 14.70
C TRP A 1045 17.88 -7.09 14.43
N ARG A 1046 17.76 -7.55 13.17
CA ARG A 1046 17.98 -8.96 12.80
C ARG A 1046 19.46 -9.30 12.68
N LYS A 1047 20.30 -8.29 12.51
CA LYS A 1047 21.75 -8.43 12.33
C LYS A 1047 22.43 -8.35 13.69
#